data_AF-A0A937YW80-F1
#
_entry.id   AF-A0A937YW80-F1
#
_cell.length_a   1.000
_cell.length_b   1.000
_cell.length_c   1.000
_cell.angle_alpha   90.00
_cell.angle_beta   90.00
_cell.angle_gamma   90.00
#
_symmetry.space_group_name_H-M   'P 1'
#
loop_
_entity.id
_entity.type
_entity.pdbx_description
1 polymer ?
#
loop_
_entity_poly.entity_id
_entity_poly.type
_entity_poly.pdbx_seq_one_letter_code
_entity_poly.pdbx_strand_id
1 'polypeptide(L)'
;MLLTVLATAGLIHFAWSRIAHQNVEALPARLSQEAANSIRYEIVTVIANATAAREVLRTIFFQGVIAASDEAKREFVFLSLLRSQPSLSWIGLGWPDGHFFGAQKIGDIGINMVESYRGAEGWLRRTDRYEAEPEDIIFKEREIVPARYDVLRQPWYREAGTADQPIWSEIVEMPASMRPAIANATPLHVHRELIGVIAVAIELNRLSLYLANQQVGESGAVFIVDGKGGAIATQKPSGAERDRMVRLADAGEPMLRLGHMAIVASGRDLGKPTQNVGLPMPFDEQGRGYFVNAASIGFNDWAIVTVIPEADFLSDIERKTELLFYAALAFTLALALIAVLLANVLLALPLRRIASQLAHVESFRLERIRRLPSSVRELDQLSAALVQMGRGLASFQKFLPTELVRTLVSQGIEVKPGGHHQPPTVMFTDLAGFAGLSERLGEGIVQILAEYLGRMSREVAASGGTVDKFIGDAVMAFWGAPLADPAHALNACRTALACQRMLVGLNAEFAAVGRPSLAMRTGVNSGRILVGNIGSEERLNYTAIGDAVNVASRLEAVNKLYGTDILIGEATRAEAGSAIVVREVDRVAVYGRMEGIAIYELLGLAVDLPDGAPAWSAAYEAALARYRARDWPAAMAGFAEVERLKGAPDAAARLFIART
;
A
#
# COMPACT_ATOMS: atom_id res chain seq x y z
N MET A 1 -5.91 9.92 4.47
CA MET A 1 -4.82 9.12 3.88
C MET A 1 -4.81 9.24 2.36
N LEU A 2 -5.79 8.71 1.61
CA LEU A 2 -5.78 8.83 0.14
C LEU A 2 -5.83 10.30 -0.36
N LEU A 3 -6.74 11.10 0.21
CA LEU A 3 -6.88 12.54 -0.07
C LEU A 3 -5.61 13.34 0.25
N THR A 4 -4.93 13.01 1.35
CA THR A 4 -3.69 13.70 1.76
C THR A 4 -2.54 13.36 0.81
N VAL A 5 -2.43 12.11 0.34
CA VAL A 5 -1.39 11.74 -0.63
C VAL A 5 -1.65 12.38 -1.99
N LEU A 6 -2.90 12.37 -2.47
CA LEU A 6 -3.27 13.02 -3.73
C LEU A 6 -3.06 14.54 -3.68
N ALA A 7 -3.40 15.19 -2.57
CA ALA A 7 -3.17 16.62 -2.39
C ALA A 7 -1.68 16.96 -2.43
N THR A 8 -0.83 16.19 -1.72
CA THR A 8 0.62 16.41 -1.72
C THR A 8 1.23 16.18 -3.10
N ALA A 9 0.81 15.12 -3.82
CA ALA A 9 1.26 14.85 -5.18
C ALA A 9 0.88 15.98 -6.15
N GLY A 10 -0.36 16.48 -6.05
CA GLY A 10 -0.82 17.61 -6.86
C GLY A 10 -0.04 18.90 -6.56
N LEU A 11 0.27 19.17 -5.30
CA LEU A 11 1.02 20.36 -4.88
C LEU A 11 2.47 20.32 -5.37
N ILE A 12 3.13 19.16 -5.27
CA ILE A 12 4.48 18.93 -5.80
C ILE A 12 4.47 19.08 -7.33
N HIS A 13 3.51 18.46 -8.03
CA HIS A 13 3.41 18.55 -9.47
C HIS A 13 3.20 19.99 -9.95
N PHE A 14 2.29 20.72 -9.31
CA PHE A 14 2.04 22.13 -9.64
C PHE A 14 3.27 23.01 -9.40
N ALA A 15 3.93 22.85 -8.25
CA ALA A 15 5.16 23.60 -7.93
C ALA A 15 6.28 23.28 -8.92
N TRP A 16 6.47 22.01 -9.26
CA TRP A 16 7.52 21.57 -10.18
C TRP A 16 7.23 22.03 -11.62
N SER A 17 5.99 21.91 -12.11
CA SER A 17 5.57 22.43 -13.42
C SER A 17 5.83 23.93 -13.52
N ARG A 18 5.49 24.70 -12.48
CA ARG A 18 5.74 26.15 -12.44
C ARG A 18 7.24 26.48 -12.48
N ILE A 19 8.07 25.75 -11.74
CA ILE A 19 9.53 25.95 -11.72
C ILE A 19 10.16 25.52 -13.05
N ALA A 20 9.68 24.44 -13.65
CA ALA A 20 10.16 23.95 -14.95
C ALA A 20 9.89 25.00 -16.04
N HIS A 21 8.68 25.54 -16.14
CA HIS A 21 8.37 26.59 -17.12
C HIS A 21 9.23 27.86 -16.93
N GLN A 22 9.46 28.29 -15.69
CA GLN A 22 10.31 29.46 -15.40
C GLN A 22 11.79 29.23 -15.79
N ASN A 23 12.31 28.02 -15.62
CA ASN A 23 13.68 27.70 -16.00
C ASN A 23 13.86 27.53 -17.52
N VAL A 24 12.81 27.07 -18.21
CA VAL A 24 12.83 26.86 -19.67
C VAL A 24 12.87 28.17 -20.44
N GLU A 25 12.28 29.26 -19.95
CA GLU A 25 12.39 30.58 -20.61
C GLU A 25 13.80 31.19 -20.51
N ALA A 26 14.55 30.89 -19.45
CA ALA A 26 15.85 31.50 -19.20
C ALA A 26 17.01 30.85 -19.98
N LEU A 27 16.91 29.55 -20.28
CA LEU A 27 17.99 28.79 -20.90
C LEU A 27 18.23 29.15 -22.39
N PRO A 28 17.20 29.27 -23.25
CA PRO A 28 17.36 29.70 -24.65
C PRO A 28 17.96 31.10 -24.74
N ALA A 29 17.57 32.00 -23.83
CA ALA A 29 18.11 33.36 -23.76
C ALA A 29 19.62 33.35 -23.44
N ARG A 30 20.08 32.50 -22.51
CA ARG A 30 21.51 32.34 -22.19
C ARG A 30 22.30 31.75 -23.35
N LEU A 31 21.81 30.65 -23.94
CA LEU A 31 22.48 29.99 -25.08
C LEU A 31 22.58 30.94 -26.28
N SER A 32 21.50 31.67 -26.56
CA SER A 32 21.52 32.70 -27.60
C SER A 32 22.52 33.82 -27.30
N GLN A 33 22.67 34.21 -26.03
CA GLN A 33 23.61 35.25 -25.64
C GLN A 33 25.06 34.79 -25.77
N GLU A 34 25.36 33.55 -25.36
CA GLU A 34 26.69 32.94 -25.52
C GLU A 34 27.06 32.83 -27.00
N ALA A 35 26.15 32.31 -27.83
CA ALA A 35 26.35 32.22 -29.29
C ALA A 35 26.57 33.62 -29.91
N ALA A 36 25.73 34.60 -29.58
CA ALA A 36 25.87 35.96 -30.10
C ALA A 36 27.18 36.63 -29.67
N ASN A 37 27.64 36.41 -28.44
CA ASN A 37 28.90 36.94 -27.95
C ASN A 37 30.12 36.29 -28.63
N SER A 38 30.09 34.97 -28.81
CA SER A 38 31.13 34.22 -29.51
C SER A 38 31.27 34.69 -30.97
N ILE A 39 30.14 34.78 -31.69
CA ILE A 39 30.11 35.22 -33.09
C ILE A 39 30.56 36.69 -33.21
N ARG A 40 30.09 37.57 -32.31
CA ARG A 40 30.52 38.98 -32.27
C ARG A 40 32.03 39.08 -32.08
N TYR A 41 32.60 38.32 -31.14
CA TYR A 41 34.03 38.32 -30.87
C TYR A 41 34.84 37.88 -32.11
N GLU A 42 34.39 36.83 -32.79
CA GLU A 42 35.03 36.37 -34.03
C GLU A 42 35.00 37.44 -35.12
N ILE A 43 33.83 38.05 -35.38
CA ILE A 43 33.69 39.09 -36.41
C ILE A 43 34.59 40.29 -36.12
N VAL A 44 34.57 40.79 -34.88
CA VAL A 44 35.44 41.90 -34.46
C VAL A 44 36.92 41.54 -34.63
N THR A 45 37.30 40.31 -34.32
CA THR A 45 38.68 39.81 -34.49
C THR A 45 39.09 39.76 -35.96
N VAL A 46 38.21 39.24 -36.84
CA VAL A 46 38.46 39.19 -38.30
C VAL A 46 38.61 40.61 -38.89
N ILE A 47 37.74 41.53 -38.49
CA ILE A 47 37.79 42.95 -38.89
C ILE A 47 39.08 43.63 -38.40
N ALA A 48 39.47 43.40 -37.15
CA ALA A 48 40.70 43.93 -36.58
C ALA A 48 41.94 43.42 -37.33
N ASN A 49 41.98 42.12 -37.65
CA ASN A 49 43.07 41.50 -38.41
C ASN A 49 43.18 42.07 -39.83
N ALA A 50 42.04 42.28 -40.51
CA ALA A 50 42.02 42.91 -41.84
C ALA A 50 42.52 44.35 -41.80
N THR A 51 42.10 45.12 -40.79
CA THR A 51 42.54 46.50 -40.58
C THR A 51 44.05 46.56 -40.31
N ALA A 52 44.57 45.66 -39.49
CA ALA A 52 46.00 45.56 -39.17
C ALA A 52 46.82 45.17 -40.40
N ALA A 53 46.38 44.17 -41.18
CA ALA A 53 47.06 43.74 -42.39
C ALA A 53 47.11 44.85 -43.45
N ARG A 54 46.00 45.59 -43.64
CA ARG A 54 45.99 46.76 -44.53
C ARG A 54 47.01 47.81 -44.08
N GLU A 55 47.10 48.08 -42.79
CA GLU A 55 48.03 49.09 -42.26
C GLU A 55 49.49 48.68 -42.43
N VAL A 56 49.81 47.40 -42.26
CA VAL A 56 51.14 46.84 -42.55
C VAL A 56 51.49 47.02 -44.03
N LEU A 57 50.59 46.64 -44.94
CA LEU A 57 50.78 46.81 -46.39
C LEU A 57 50.96 48.27 -46.78
N ARG A 58 50.10 49.15 -46.25
CA ARG A 58 50.19 50.59 -46.49
C ARG A 58 51.55 51.12 -46.07
N THR A 59 52.03 50.72 -44.88
CA THR A 59 53.32 51.16 -44.36
C THR A 59 54.48 50.67 -45.23
N ILE A 60 54.49 49.38 -45.61
CA ILE A 60 55.55 48.78 -46.44
C ILE A 60 55.68 49.53 -47.78
N PHE A 61 54.57 49.77 -48.47
CA PHE A 61 54.59 50.43 -49.77
C PHE A 61 54.77 51.94 -49.68
N PHE A 62 54.16 52.61 -48.69
CA PHE A 62 54.27 54.06 -48.51
C PHE A 62 55.69 54.49 -48.14
N GLN A 63 56.36 53.74 -47.26
CA GLN A 63 57.74 54.02 -46.87
C GLN A 63 58.76 53.61 -47.94
N GLY A 64 58.32 52.95 -49.01
CA GLY A 64 59.18 52.50 -50.11
C GLY A 64 60.13 51.36 -49.72
N VAL A 65 59.84 50.62 -48.64
CA VAL A 65 60.61 49.42 -48.25
C VAL A 65 60.58 48.39 -49.37
N ILE A 66 59.41 48.25 -50.01
CA ILE A 66 59.21 47.50 -51.25
C ILE A 66 58.42 48.40 -52.19
N ALA A 67 58.88 48.55 -53.43
CA ALA A 67 58.13 49.28 -54.45
C ALA A 67 56.87 48.48 -54.84
N ALA A 68 55.72 49.14 -54.91
CA ALA A 68 54.47 48.50 -55.33
C ALA A 68 54.56 47.85 -56.72
N SER A 69 55.46 48.34 -57.59
CA SER A 69 55.72 47.80 -58.93
C SER A 69 56.64 46.57 -58.96
N ASP A 70 57.34 46.24 -57.87
CA ASP A 70 58.23 45.06 -57.79
C ASP A 70 57.40 43.79 -57.59
N GLU A 71 57.13 43.08 -58.69
CA GLU A 71 56.23 41.91 -58.74
C GLU A 71 56.63 40.83 -57.73
N ALA A 72 57.90 40.39 -57.75
CA ALA A 72 58.38 39.28 -56.91
C ALA A 72 58.31 39.62 -55.41
N LYS A 73 58.71 40.83 -55.02
CA LYS A 73 58.66 41.23 -53.60
C LYS A 73 57.23 41.49 -53.14
N ARG A 74 56.38 42.07 -53.99
CA ARG A 74 54.96 42.29 -53.69
C ARG A 74 54.24 40.96 -53.47
N GLU A 75 54.46 39.99 -54.36
CA GLU A 75 53.91 38.64 -54.25
C GLU A 75 54.31 37.98 -52.93
N PHE A 76 55.61 38.04 -52.58
CA PHE A 76 56.11 37.49 -51.33
C PHE A 76 55.46 38.11 -50.07
N VAL A 77 55.26 39.43 -50.05
CA VAL A 77 54.59 40.11 -48.93
C VAL A 77 53.12 39.71 -48.82
N PHE A 78 52.40 39.66 -49.94
CA PHE A 78 50.98 39.29 -49.96
C PHE A 78 50.80 37.85 -49.49
N LEU A 79 51.66 36.95 -49.96
CA LEU A 79 51.70 35.55 -49.55
C LEU A 79 51.97 35.40 -48.05
N SER A 80 52.98 36.11 -47.54
CA SER A 80 53.39 36.05 -46.14
C SER A 80 52.30 36.57 -45.19
N LEU A 81 51.59 37.63 -45.59
CA LEU A 81 50.49 38.20 -44.79
C LEU A 81 49.25 37.31 -44.81
N LEU A 82 48.85 36.76 -45.97
CA LEU A 82 47.73 35.81 -46.03
C LEU A 82 48.02 34.50 -45.29
N ARG A 83 49.27 34.05 -45.26
CA ARG A 83 49.69 32.88 -44.48
C ARG A 83 49.66 33.15 -42.98
N SER A 84 50.18 34.30 -42.56
CA SER A 84 50.27 34.65 -41.13
C SER A 84 48.92 35.07 -40.53
N GLN A 85 47.95 35.44 -41.35
CA GLN A 85 46.62 35.86 -40.91
C GLN A 85 45.54 34.91 -41.44
N PRO A 86 45.19 33.84 -40.69
CA PRO A 86 44.23 32.85 -41.13
C PRO A 86 42.86 33.44 -41.50
N SER A 87 42.47 34.56 -40.90
CA SER A 87 41.18 35.25 -40.99
C SER A 87 40.97 36.05 -42.28
N LEU A 88 42.02 36.36 -43.04
CA LEU A 88 41.92 37.11 -44.30
C LEU A 88 41.54 36.23 -45.48
N SER A 89 40.72 36.76 -46.39
CA SER A 89 40.35 36.06 -47.63
C SER A 89 41.12 36.61 -48.83
N TRP A 90 41.35 37.93 -48.85
CA TRP A 90 41.94 38.62 -49.97
C TRP A 90 42.85 39.75 -49.52
N ILE A 91 43.94 39.92 -50.26
CA ILE A 91 44.75 41.14 -50.26
C ILE A 91 44.86 41.59 -51.72
N GLY A 92 44.64 42.87 -52.00
CA GLY A 92 44.61 43.41 -53.35
C GLY A 92 45.24 44.79 -53.44
N LEU A 93 45.77 45.10 -54.61
CA LEU A 93 46.28 46.39 -55.00
C LEU A 93 45.75 46.72 -56.40
N GLY A 94 45.01 47.81 -56.51
CA GLY A 94 44.57 48.38 -57.78
C GLY A 94 45.39 49.60 -58.15
N TRP A 95 45.65 49.79 -59.45
CA TRP A 95 46.35 50.96 -60.00
C TRP A 95 45.41 51.86 -60.82
N PRO A 96 45.75 53.16 -61.00
CA PRO A 96 44.95 54.10 -61.78
C PRO A 96 44.77 53.75 -63.26
N ASP A 97 45.64 52.92 -63.82
CA ASP A 97 45.54 52.40 -65.19
C ASP A 97 44.55 51.23 -65.33
N GLY A 98 43.95 50.80 -64.22
CA GLY A 98 43.02 49.69 -64.12
C GLY A 98 43.69 48.33 -63.91
N HIS A 99 45.02 48.28 -63.77
CA HIS A 99 45.71 47.07 -63.37
C HIS A 99 45.29 46.64 -61.95
N PHE A 100 45.19 45.34 -61.70
CA PHE A 100 44.93 44.78 -60.39
C PHE A 100 45.86 43.60 -60.13
N PHE A 101 46.42 43.56 -58.93
CA PHE A 101 47.14 42.41 -58.43
C PHE A 101 46.61 42.08 -57.03
N GLY A 102 46.32 40.82 -56.79
CA GLY A 102 45.83 40.37 -55.51
C GLY A 102 46.21 38.93 -55.21
N ALA A 103 46.05 38.58 -53.96
CA ALA A 103 46.26 37.26 -53.44
C ALA A 103 44.97 36.85 -52.72
N GLN A 104 44.50 35.65 -53.02
CA GLN A 104 43.29 35.06 -52.47
C GLN A 104 43.64 33.81 -51.70
N LYS A 105 43.07 33.64 -50.51
CA LYS A 105 43.14 32.38 -49.78
C LYS A 105 41.96 31.47 -50.14
N ILE A 106 42.25 30.20 -50.44
CA ILE A 106 41.28 29.17 -50.79
C ILE A 106 41.40 28.02 -49.78
N GLY A 107 40.41 27.92 -48.89
CA GLY A 107 40.46 26.96 -47.79
C GLY A 107 41.62 27.24 -46.83
N ASP A 108 42.18 26.19 -46.26
CA ASP A 108 43.25 26.33 -45.25
C ASP A 108 44.64 26.42 -45.85
N ILE A 109 44.87 25.75 -46.98
CA ILE A 109 46.20 25.57 -47.60
C ILE A 109 46.34 26.21 -48.99
N GLY A 110 45.26 26.49 -49.72
CA GLY A 110 45.34 27.01 -51.09
C GLY A 110 45.50 28.53 -51.12
N ILE A 111 46.31 29.05 -52.04
CA ILE A 111 46.48 30.48 -52.29
C ILE A 111 46.49 30.74 -53.80
N ASN A 112 45.68 31.66 -54.29
CA ASN A 112 45.68 32.11 -55.67
C ASN A 112 46.26 33.51 -55.76
N MET A 113 47.31 33.71 -56.56
CA MET A 113 47.77 35.04 -56.97
C MET A 113 47.06 35.41 -58.25
N VAL A 114 46.32 36.51 -58.21
CA VAL A 114 45.41 36.94 -59.28
C VAL A 114 45.85 38.29 -59.78
N GLU A 115 46.17 38.35 -61.07
CA GLU A 115 46.56 39.59 -61.75
C GLU A 115 45.59 39.86 -62.89
N SER A 116 45.04 41.07 -62.97
CA SER A 116 44.17 41.51 -64.05
C SER A 116 44.78 42.71 -64.75
N TYR A 117 45.03 42.58 -66.05
CA TYR A 117 45.74 43.55 -66.87
C TYR A 117 45.13 43.66 -68.27
N ARG A 118 45.49 44.73 -68.98
CA ARG A 118 45.01 44.96 -70.36
C ARG A 118 45.98 44.32 -71.36
N GLY A 119 45.52 43.28 -72.04
CA GLY A 119 46.23 42.63 -73.16
C GLY A 119 45.88 43.24 -74.51
N ALA A 120 46.38 42.62 -75.60
CA ALA A 120 46.15 43.09 -76.97
C ALA A 120 44.68 43.00 -77.43
N GLU A 121 43.93 41.99 -76.96
CA GLU A 121 42.54 41.72 -77.38
C GLU A 121 41.49 42.06 -76.30
N GLY A 122 41.89 42.66 -75.17
CA GLY A 122 41.00 43.03 -74.07
C GLY A 122 41.60 42.79 -72.69
N TRP A 123 40.76 42.80 -71.66
CA TRP A 123 41.18 42.51 -70.29
C TRP A 123 41.43 41.02 -70.09
N LEU A 124 42.57 40.67 -69.52
CA LEU A 124 42.98 39.31 -69.19
C LEU A 124 43.20 39.18 -67.68
N ARG A 125 42.92 37.99 -67.14
CA ARG A 125 43.19 37.62 -65.75
C ARG A 125 44.14 36.43 -65.74
N ARG A 126 45.31 36.60 -65.13
CA ARG A 126 46.23 35.53 -64.76
C ARG A 126 45.90 35.06 -63.34
N THR A 127 45.86 33.75 -63.12
CA THR A 127 45.68 33.16 -61.80
C THR A 127 46.73 32.09 -61.60
N ASP A 128 47.63 32.33 -60.65
CA ASP A 128 48.71 31.43 -60.27
C ASP A 128 48.31 30.75 -58.96
N ARG A 129 48.14 29.43 -59.00
CA ARG A 129 47.67 28.64 -57.86
C ARG A 129 48.83 28.05 -57.11
N TYR A 130 48.79 28.23 -55.80
CA TYR A 130 49.77 27.73 -54.84
C TYR A 130 49.09 26.89 -53.76
N GLU A 131 49.80 25.92 -53.21
CA GLU A 131 49.39 25.20 -52.00
C GLU A 131 50.49 25.31 -50.95
N ALA A 132 50.10 25.61 -49.72
CA ALA A 132 50.98 25.68 -48.56
C ALA A 132 51.24 24.29 -47.99
N GLU A 133 52.51 23.93 -47.87
CA GLU A 133 53.02 22.79 -47.11
C GLU A 133 53.64 23.30 -45.79
N PRO A 134 53.90 22.44 -44.78
CA PRO A 134 54.34 22.88 -43.44
C PRO A 134 55.55 23.82 -43.41
N GLU A 135 56.45 23.73 -44.40
CA GLU A 135 57.64 24.58 -44.52
C GLU A 135 57.79 25.31 -45.86
N ASP A 136 56.93 25.06 -46.85
CA ASP A 136 57.10 25.61 -48.21
C ASP A 136 55.77 25.93 -48.91
N ILE A 137 55.82 26.57 -50.07
CA ILE A 137 54.65 26.92 -50.89
C ILE A 137 54.90 26.47 -52.33
N ILE A 138 54.10 25.52 -52.80
CA ILE A 138 54.30 24.87 -54.08
C ILE A 138 53.37 25.48 -55.12
N PHE A 139 53.93 26.02 -56.20
CA PHE A 139 53.19 26.40 -57.39
C PHE A 139 52.59 25.15 -58.06
N LYS A 140 51.30 25.20 -58.39
CA LYS A 140 50.56 24.09 -58.99
C LYS A 140 50.25 24.34 -60.46
N GLU A 141 49.58 25.44 -60.75
CA GLU A 141 49.09 25.73 -62.09
C GLU A 141 48.95 27.24 -62.33
N ARG A 142 49.03 27.64 -63.60
CA ARG A 142 48.75 29.00 -64.08
C ARG A 142 47.64 28.94 -65.11
N GLU A 143 46.62 29.75 -64.89
CA GLU A 143 45.50 29.92 -65.80
C GLU A 143 45.44 31.37 -66.29
N ILE A 144 45.19 31.59 -67.58
CA ILE A 144 44.94 32.92 -68.15
C ILE A 144 43.60 32.90 -68.88
N VAL A 145 42.66 33.72 -68.42
CA VAL A 145 41.30 33.81 -68.96
C VAL A 145 40.90 35.25 -69.26
N PRO A 146 39.96 35.50 -70.19
CA PRO A 146 39.37 36.83 -70.36
C PRO A 146 38.76 37.34 -69.04
N ALA A 147 39.13 38.55 -68.63
CA ALA A 147 38.67 39.14 -67.38
C ALA A 147 37.44 40.02 -67.60
N ARG A 148 36.45 39.87 -66.72
CA ARG A 148 35.29 40.79 -66.61
C ARG A 148 35.41 41.77 -65.44
N TYR A 149 36.52 41.73 -64.71
CA TYR A 149 36.73 42.54 -63.51
C TYR A 149 37.49 43.82 -63.86
N ASP A 150 36.83 44.96 -63.68
CA ASP A 150 37.40 46.29 -63.82
C ASP A 150 37.55 46.90 -62.42
N VAL A 151 38.80 47.08 -61.96
CA VAL A 151 39.10 47.58 -60.62
C VAL A 151 38.63 49.02 -60.41
N LEU A 152 38.65 49.84 -61.47
CA LEU A 152 38.27 51.26 -61.40
C LEU A 152 36.75 51.44 -61.18
N ARG A 153 35.96 50.40 -61.47
CA ARG A 153 34.51 50.39 -61.23
C ARG A 153 34.13 49.88 -59.84
N GLN A 154 35.08 49.31 -59.10
CA GLN A 154 34.77 48.70 -57.82
C GLN A 154 34.53 49.77 -56.74
N PRO A 155 33.49 49.60 -55.91
CA PRO A 155 33.20 50.53 -54.81
C PRO A 155 34.41 50.76 -53.90
N TRP A 156 35.08 49.68 -53.48
CA TRP A 156 36.25 49.76 -52.60
C TRP A 156 37.40 50.60 -53.19
N TYR A 157 37.60 50.57 -54.52
CA TYR A 157 38.66 51.33 -55.18
C TYR A 157 38.28 52.80 -55.29
N ARG A 158 37.06 53.08 -55.79
CA ARG A 158 36.58 54.43 -56.03
C ARG A 158 36.43 55.22 -54.75
N GLU A 159 35.79 54.63 -53.74
CA GLU A 159 35.50 55.29 -52.48
C GLU A 159 36.80 55.57 -51.72
N ALA A 160 37.68 54.57 -51.60
CA ALA A 160 38.96 54.74 -50.93
C ALA A 160 39.90 55.70 -51.68
N GLY A 161 39.89 55.69 -53.01
CA GLY A 161 40.72 56.60 -53.83
C GLY A 161 40.45 58.08 -53.58
N THR A 162 39.24 58.43 -53.10
CA THR A 162 38.84 59.79 -52.77
C THR A 162 38.73 60.07 -51.27
N ALA A 163 38.92 59.06 -50.42
CA ALA A 163 38.75 59.17 -48.98
C ALA A 163 40.05 59.59 -48.27
N ASP A 164 39.94 60.48 -47.29
CA ASP A 164 41.07 60.88 -46.44
C ASP A 164 41.43 59.81 -45.39
N GLN A 165 40.51 58.89 -45.10
CA GLN A 165 40.65 57.81 -44.14
C GLN A 165 40.35 56.45 -44.78
N PRO A 166 40.87 55.35 -44.20
CA PRO A 166 40.50 54.02 -44.65
C PRO A 166 38.98 53.80 -44.57
N ILE A 167 38.43 53.12 -45.57
CA ILE A 167 37.01 52.82 -45.65
C ILE A 167 36.76 51.32 -45.61
N TRP A 168 35.59 50.94 -45.13
CA TRP A 168 35.02 49.62 -45.38
C TRP A 168 34.02 49.75 -46.51
N SER A 169 34.19 48.97 -47.56
CA SER A 169 33.26 48.97 -48.68
C SER A 169 31.90 48.38 -48.28
N GLU A 170 30.87 48.73 -49.04
CA GLU A 170 29.69 47.86 -49.14
C GLU A 170 30.08 46.46 -49.66
N ILE A 171 29.11 45.56 -49.75
CA ILE A 171 29.34 44.19 -50.23
C ILE A 171 29.72 44.26 -51.73
N VAL A 172 30.93 43.79 -52.04
CA VAL A 172 31.52 43.77 -53.40
C VAL A 172 31.83 42.34 -53.82
N GLU A 173 32.05 42.12 -55.11
CA GLU A 173 32.53 40.83 -55.63
C GLU A 173 34.04 40.93 -55.89
N MET A 174 34.83 40.01 -55.32
CA MET A 174 36.27 39.97 -55.59
C MET A 174 36.59 39.20 -56.88
N PRO A 175 37.72 39.49 -57.56
CA PRO A 175 38.17 38.76 -58.76
C PRO A 175 38.29 37.26 -58.53
N ALA A 176 38.43 36.45 -59.59
CA ALA A 176 38.56 34.98 -59.51
C ALA A 176 37.32 34.25 -58.96
N SER A 177 36.97 34.43 -57.68
CA SER A 177 35.82 33.75 -57.05
C SER A 177 34.48 34.40 -57.35
N MET A 178 34.44 35.69 -57.69
CA MET A 178 33.19 36.46 -57.86
C MET A 178 32.26 36.35 -56.63
N ARG A 179 32.85 36.12 -55.44
CA ARG A 179 32.11 35.94 -54.20
C ARG A 179 31.88 37.27 -53.50
N PRO A 180 30.73 37.43 -52.82
CA PRO A 180 30.47 38.57 -51.95
C PRO A 180 31.52 38.70 -50.85
N ALA A 181 32.07 39.90 -50.70
CA ALA A 181 33.09 40.25 -49.73
C ALA A 181 32.91 41.69 -49.24
N ILE A 182 33.48 41.98 -48.08
CA ILE A 182 33.69 43.35 -47.61
C ILE A 182 35.18 43.66 -47.66
N ALA A 183 35.55 44.85 -48.12
CA ALA A 183 36.95 45.25 -48.29
C ALA A 183 37.28 46.44 -47.39
N ASN A 184 38.33 46.32 -46.58
CA ASN A 184 38.96 47.47 -45.95
C ASN A 184 40.01 48.05 -46.89
N ALA A 185 39.74 49.24 -47.41
CA ALA A 185 40.54 49.85 -48.46
C ALA A 185 41.14 51.19 -48.02
N THR A 186 42.33 51.49 -48.52
CA THR A 186 43.04 52.77 -48.28
C THR A 186 43.75 53.20 -49.56
N PRO A 187 43.78 54.51 -49.85
CA PRO A 187 44.61 54.99 -50.95
C PRO A 187 46.09 54.96 -50.56
N LEU A 188 46.95 54.72 -51.54
CA LEU A 188 48.39 54.77 -51.42
C LEU A 188 48.90 56.00 -52.20
N HIS A 189 49.23 57.07 -51.47
CA HIS A 189 49.78 58.29 -52.03
C HIS A 189 51.28 58.38 -51.78
N VAL A 190 52.09 58.60 -52.80
CA VAL A 190 53.53 58.88 -52.67
C VAL A 190 53.81 60.21 -53.36
N HIS A 191 54.50 61.13 -52.69
CA HIS A 191 54.72 62.50 -53.17
C HIS A 191 53.45 63.26 -53.61
N ARG A 192 52.30 62.97 -52.98
CA ARG A 192 50.94 63.50 -53.29
C ARG A 192 50.30 62.98 -54.58
N GLU A 193 50.88 61.97 -55.23
CA GLU A 193 50.27 61.27 -56.36
C GLU A 193 49.69 59.92 -55.90
N LEU A 194 48.50 59.58 -56.40
CA LEU A 194 47.86 58.29 -56.13
C LEU A 194 48.56 57.20 -56.93
N ILE A 195 49.33 56.35 -56.25
CA ILE A 195 50.00 55.20 -56.86
C ILE A 195 49.04 54.00 -57.00
N GLY A 196 48.06 53.89 -56.10
CA GLY A 196 47.06 52.83 -56.15
C GLY A 196 46.20 52.79 -54.90
N VAL A 197 45.35 51.77 -54.79
CA VAL A 197 44.50 51.53 -53.63
C VAL A 197 44.74 50.11 -53.14
N ILE A 198 45.10 49.99 -51.85
CA ILE A 198 45.26 48.70 -51.17
C ILE A 198 43.91 48.31 -50.60
N ALA A 199 43.49 47.07 -50.82
CA ALA A 199 42.30 46.49 -50.23
C ALA A 199 42.62 45.17 -49.54
N VAL A 200 42.15 45.00 -48.30
CA VAL A 200 42.13 43.70 -47.61
C VAL A 200 40.68 43.31 -47.44
N ALA A 201 40.28 42.19 -48.06
CA ALA A 201 38.88 41.78 -48.10
C ALA A 201 38.63 40.45 -47.41
N ILE A 202 37.41 40.33 -46.88
CA ILE A 202 36.88 39.18 -46.17
C ILE A 202 35.69 38.68 -46.97
N GLU A 203 35.77 37.45 -47.49
CA GLU A 203 34.63 36.81 -48.17
C GLU A 203 33.56 36.44 -47.14
N LEU A 204 32.30 36.79 -47.40
CA LEU A 204 31.18 36.51 -46.49
C LEU A 204 30.93 35.00 -46.32
N ASN A 205 31.34 34.19 -47.30
CA ASN A 205 31.30 32.73 -47.19
C ASN A 205 32.13 32.21 -46.00
N ARG A 206 33.21 32.90 -45.61
CA ARG A 206 33.97 32.52 -44.41
C ARG A 206 33.16 32.69 -43.13
N LEU A 207 32.38 33.77 -43.03
CA LEU A 207 31.46 33.95 -41.91
C LEU A 207 30.41 32.84 -41.90
N SER A 208 29.88 32.46 -43.07
CA SER A 208 28.93 31.34 -43.19
C SER A 208 29.55 30.00 -42.76
N LEU A 209 30.81 29.72 -43.12
CA LEU A 209 31.55 28.54 -42.65
C LEU A 209 31.78 28.54 -41.14
N TYR A 210 32.04 29.70 -40.54
CA TYR A 210 32.14 29.81 -39.09
C TYR A 210 30.80 29.53 -38.41
N LEU A 211 29.71 30.12 -38.92
CA LEU A 211 28.35 29.88 -38.42
C LEU A 211 27.94 28.41 -38.57
N ALA A 212 28.33 27.73 -39.66
CA ALA A 212 28.10 26.30 -39.89
C ALA A 212 28.55 25.42 -38.71
N ASN A 213 29.62 25.83 -38.03
CA ASN A 213 30.21 25.13 -36.89
C ASN A 213 29.66 25.58 -35.53
N GLN A 214 28.77 26.59 -35.48
CA GLN A 214 28.14 27.02 -34.23
C GLN A 214 26.91 26.15 -33.92
N GLN A 215 26.88 25.53 -32.74
CA GLN A 215 25.70 24.81 -32.27
C GLN A 215 24.82 25.73 -31.43
N VAL A 216 23.56 25.90 -31.84
CA VAL A 216 22.57 26.72 -31.12
C VAL A 216 21.31 25.87 -30.95
N GLY A 217 21.20 25.18 -29.82
CA GLY A 217 20.16 24.15 -29.62
C GLY A 217 20.46 22.85 -30.40
N GLU A 218 19.51 21.91 -30.39
CA GLU A 218 19.62 20.66 -31.17
C GLU A 218 19.28 20.88 -32.64
N SER A 219 18.28 21.74 -32.90
CA SER A 219 17.75 22.00 -34.23
C SER A 219 17.62 23.50 -34.57
N GLY A 220 18.12 24.37 -33.70
CA GLY A 220 18.16 25.82 -33.92
C GLY A 220 19.15 26.26 -35.00
N ALA A 221 19.05 27.52 -35.39
CA ALA A 221 19.85 28.14 -36.44
C ALA A 221 20.31 29.54 -36.04
N VAL A 222 21.47 29.93 -36.56
CA VAL A 222 22.02 31.29 -36.42
C VAL A 222 22.41 31.88 -37.77
N PHE A 223 22.13 33.16 -37.97
CA PHE A 223 22.46 33.88 -39.18
C PHE A 223 22.77 35.36 -38.88
N ILE A 224 23.54 35.98 -39.76
CA ILE A 224 23.90 37.40 -39.70
C ILE A 224 23.07 38.15 -40.73
N VAL A 225 22.47 39.27 -40.32
CA VAL A 225 21.60 40.09 -41.14
C VAL A 225 22.10 41.53 -41.17
N ASP A 226 21.82 42.26 -42.24
CA ASP A 226 21.99 43.72 -42.25
C ASP A 226 20.83 44.44 -41.52
N GLY A 227 20.95 45.75 -41.34
CA GLY A 227 19.92 46.57 -40.70
C GLY A 227 18.57 46.60 -41.43
N LYS A 228 18.49 46.08 -42.66
CA LYS A 228 17.27 45.98 -43.48
C LYS A 228 16.71 44.56 -43.52
N GLY A 229 17.33 43.58 -42.85
CA GLY A 229 16.92 42.18 -42.86
C GLY A 229 17.37 41.39 -44.10
N GLY A 230 18.42 41.83 -44.81
CA GLY A 230 19.12 41.02 -45.82
C GLY A 230 20.06 40.01 -45.17
N ALA A 231 20.17 38.79 -45.70
CA ALA A 231 21.05 37.76 -45.13
C ALA A 231 22.50 38.00 -45.57
N ILE A 232 23.40 38.20 -44.61
CA ILE A 232 24.84 38.42 -44.84
C ILE A 232 25.61 37.10 -44.78
N ALA A 233 25.26 36.25 -43.81
CA ALA A 233 25.84 34.92 -43.65
C ALA A 233 24.86 33.97 -42.96
N THR A 234 24.85 32.70 -43.37
CA THR A 234 23.90 31.69 -42.88
C THR A 234 24.63 30.40 -42.51
N GLN A 235 24.05 29.62 -41.60
CA GLN A 235 24.64 28.38 -41.10
C GLN A 235 24.63 27.23 -42.13
N LYS A 236 23.61 27.14 -42.98
CA LYS A 236 23.47 26.13 -44.03
C LYS A 236 23.22 26.79 -45.39
N PRO A 237 24.23 27.42 -46.01
CA PRO A 237 24.03 28.12 -47.27
C PRO A 237 23.62 27.12 -48.37
N SER A 238 22.41 27.31 -48.91
CA SER A 238 21.79 26.46 -49.92
C SER A 238 21.85 27.11 -51.31
N GLY A 239 22.31 26.37 -52.32
CA GLY A 239 22.31 26.82 -53.73
C GLY A 239 22.85 28.25 -53.92
N ALA A 240 21.97 29.17 -54.32
CA ALA A 240 22.28 30.57 -54.62
C ALA A 240 22.87 31.37 -53.44
N GLU A 241 22.62 30.94 -52.18
CA GLU A 241 23.13 31.59 -50.96
C GLU A 241 24.63 31.38 -50.74
N ARG A 242 25.24 30.37 -51.38
CA ARG A 242 26.70 30.14 -51.33
C ARG A 242 27.48 31.16 -52.15
N ASP A 243 26.89 31.60 -53.25
CA ASP A 243 27.58 32.36 -54.28
C ASP A 243 27.07 33.81 -54.38
N ARG A 244 25.92 34.14 -53.77
CA ARG A 244 25.32 35.49 -53.78
C ARG A 244 24.56 35.79 -52.49
N MET A 245 24.41 37.07 -52.19
CA MET A 245 23.56 37.56 -51.10
C MET A 245 22.08 37.33 -51.43
N VAL A 246 21.33 36.72 -50.50
CA VAL A 246 19.90 36.42 -50.66
C VAL A 246 19.10 37.19 -49.61
N ARG A 247 17.93 37.72 -49.97
CA ARG A 247 17.03 38.33 -48.98
C ARG A 247 16.41 37.23 -48.12
N LEU A 248 16.31 37.44 -46.81
CA LEU A 248 15.77 36.42 -45.90
C LEU A 248 14.33 35.98 -46.25
N ALA A 249 13.55 36.87 -46.89
CA ALA A 249 12.20 36.57 -47.37
C ALA A 249 12.18 35.52 -48.51
N ASP A 250 13.24 35.46 -49.31
CA ASP A 250 13.38 34.60 -50.48
C ASP A 250 14.20 33.34 -50.19
N ALA A 251 14.67 33.18 -48.93
CA ALA A 251 15.47 32.06 -48.49
C ALA A 251 14.63 30.77 -48.42
N GLY A 252 15.21 29.66 -48.92
CA GLY A 252 14.54 28.35 -48.92
C GLY A 252 14.51 27.68 -47.54
N GLU A 253 15.30 28.16 -46.57
CA GLU A 253 15.42 27.56 -45.26
C GLU A 253 14.31 28.03 -44.30
N PRO A 254 13.55 27.11 -43.67
CA PRO A 254 12.44 27.46 -42.77
C PRO A 254 12.81 28.39 -41.61
N MET A 255 13.99 28.20 -41.00
CA MET A 255 14.44 29.00 -39.87
C MET A 255 14.74 30.45 -40.24
N LEU A 256 15.26 30.70 -41.45
CA LEU A 256 15.52 32.05 -41.95
C LEU A 256 14.22 32.82 -42.16
N ARG A 257 13.17 32.14 -42.68
CA ARG A 257 11.84 32.74 -42.85
C ARG A 257 11.21 33.11 -41.51
N LEU A 258 11.30 32.23 -40.51
CA LEU A 258 10.81 32.50 -39.15
C LEU A 258 11.56 33.67 -38.50
N GLY A 259 12.88 33.72 -38.68
CA GLY A 259 13.72 34.84 -38.29
C GLY A 259 13.26 36.16 -38.92
N HIS A 260 13.08 36.17 -40.24
CA HIS A 260 12.60 37.33 -40.97
C HIS A 260 11.22 37.80 -40.47
N MET A 261 10.28 36.87 -40.25
CA MET A 261 8.96 37.19 -39.68
C MET A 261 9.07 37.86 -38.32
N ALA A 262 9.93 37.35 -37.42
CA ALA A 262 10.14 37.93 -36.10
C ALA A 262 10.77 39.33 -36.16
N ILE A 263 11.72 39.54 -37.07
CA ILE A 263 12.36 40.85 -37.31
C ILE A 263 11.32 41.86 -37.79
N VAL A 264 10.54 41.50 -38.82
CA VAL A 264 9.49 42.36 -39.38
C VAL A 264 8.41 42.67 -38.35
N ALA A 265 7.96 41.67 -37.58
CA ALA A 265 6.97 41.84 -36.53
C ALA A 265 7.44 42.76 -35.39
N SER A 266 8.75 42.79 -35.13
CA SER A 266 9.31 43.65 -34.08
C SER A 266 9.27 45.14 -34.43
N GLY A 267 9.29 45.48 -35.73
CA GLY A 267 9.40 46.87 -36.22
C GLY A 267 10.67 47.60 -35.78
N ARG A 268 11.67 46.88 -35.26
CA ARG A 268 12.90 47.45 -34.70
C ARG A 268 14.00 47.55 -35.76
N ASP A 269 14.78 48.62 -35.65
CA ASP A 269 16.05 48.77 -36.36
C ASP A 269 17.13 47.99 -35.58
N LEU A 270 17.59 46.89 -36.16
CA LEU A 270 18.57 45.99 -35.56
C LEU A 270 20.01 46.52 -35.61
N GLY A 271 20.27 47.55 -36.41
CA GLY A 271 21.59 48.17 -36.55
C GLY A 271 22.02 48.96 -35.30
N LYS A 272 21.04 49.47 -34.54
CA LYS A 272 21.32 50.25 -33.34
C LYS A 272 21.95 49.39 -32.24
N PRO A 273 22.98 49.88 -31.53
CA PRO A 273 23.64 49.16 -30.45
C PRO A 273 22.73 49.08 -29.22
N THR A 274 21.76 48.16 -29.26
CA THR A 274 20.95 47.77 -28.10
C THR A 274 21.31 46.36 -27.66
N GLN A 275 21.27 46.14 -26.34
CA GLN A 275 21.45 44.83 -25.70
C GLN A 275 20.50 43.79 -26.30
N ASN A 276 20.92 42.52 -26.34
CA ASN A 276 20.16 41.38 -26.86
C ASN A 276 18.65 41.53 -26.65
N VAL A 277 17.91 41.54 -27.75
CA VAL A 277 16.46 41.74 -27.74
C VAL A 277 15.77 40.44 -28.11
N GLY A 278 14.99 39.89 -27.17
CA GLY A 278 13.99 38.89 -27.51
C GLY A 278 12.97 39.48 -28.48
N LEU A 279 12.87 38.88 -29.67
CA LEU A 279 11.85 39.22 -30.66
C LEU A 279 10.55 38.49 -30.31
N PRO A 280 9.37 38.98 -30.78
CA PRO A 280 8.10 38.29 -30.56
C PRO A 280 8.22 36.83 -31.01
N MET A 281 7.80 35.87 -30.17
CA MET A 281 7.87 34.44 -30.50
C MET A 281 7.04 34.16 -31.76
N PRO A 282 7.66 33.83 -32.91
CA PRO A 282 6.91 33.47 -34.10
C PRO A 282 6.41 32.04 -33.95
N PHE A 283 5.26 31.78 -34.54
CA PHE A 283 4.74 30.43 -34.72
C PHE A 283 4.91 30.04 -36.18
N ASP A 284 5.25 28.79 -36.44
CA ASP A 284 5.17 28.27 -37.81
C ASP A 284 3.70 28.04 -38.23
N GLU A 285 3.50 27.61 -39.48
CA GLU A 285 2.17 27.30 -40.02
C GLU A 285 1.43 26.20 -39.24
N GLN A 286 2.13 25.44 -38.40
CA GLN A 286 1.62 24.35 -37.58
C GLN A 286 1.37 24.78 -36.12
N GLY A 287 1.63 26.04 -35.78
CA GLY A 287 1.46 26.58 -34.42
C GLY A 287 2.59 26.23 -33.45
N ARG A 288 3.75 25.78 -33.93
CA ARG A 288 4.91 25.48 -33.08
C ARG A 288 5.64 26.77 -32.70
N GLY A 289 5.95 26.93 -31.42
CA GLY A 289 6.66 28.09 -30.89
C GLY A 289 8.17 28.05 -31.13
N TYR A 290 8.76 29.24 -31.28
CA TYR A 290 10.20 29.44 -31.44
C TYR A 290 10.68 30.61 -30.58
N PHE A 291 11.87 30.46 -30.00
CA PHE A 291 12.60 31.55 -29.36
C PHE A 291 13.47 32.25 -30.39
N VAL A 292 13.22 33.55 -30.62
CA VAL A 292 14.02 34.36 -31.53
C VAL A 292 14.67 35.51 -30.78
N ASN A 293 15.96 35.69 -30.96
CA ASN A 293 16.72 36.76 -30.35
C ASN A 293 17.62 37.44 -31.38
N ALA A 294 17.83 38.74 -31.20
CA ALA A 294 18.68 39.54 -32.07
C ALA A 294 19.69 40.36 -31.26
N ALA A 295 20.93 40.39 -31.75
CA ALA A 295 22.03 41.11 -31.12
C ALA A 295 22.82 41.91 -32.17
N SER A 296 22.88 43.24 -32.03
CA SER A 296 23.69 44.11 -32.92
C SER A 296 25.17 43.79 -32.76
N ILE A 297 25.92 43.65 -33.86
CA ILE A 297 27.37 43.39 -33.87
C ILE A 297 28.16 44.69 -33.58
N GLY A 298 27.62 45.84 -33.95
CA GLY A 298 28.32 47.14 -33.87
C GLY A 298 29.20 47.45 -35.09
N PHE A 299 29.01 46.74 -36.20
CA PHE A 299 29.69 46.96 -37.48
C PHE A 299 28.66 46.90 -38.63
N ASN A 300 28.68 47.88 -39.55
CA ASN A 300 27.83 47.97 -40.75
C ASN A 300 26.31 47.72 -40.50
N ASP A 301 25.79 48.14 -39.34
CA ASP A 301 24.40 47.88 -38.92
C ASP A 301 24.01 46.38 -38.92
N TRP A 302 24.99 45.49 -38.81
CA TRP A 302 24.75 44.04 -38.81
C TRP A 302 24.26 43.55 -37.45
N ALA A 303 23.39 42.55 -37.48
CA ALA A 303 22.90 41.87 -36.30
C ALA A 303 22.99 40.35 -36.44
N ILE A 304 23.22 39.68 -35.32
CA ILE A 304 23.17 38.22 -35.19
C ILE A 304 21.76 37.86 -34.76
N VAL A 305 21.12 36.95 -35.50
CA VAL A 305 19.78 36.47 -35.19
C VAL A 305 19.85 34.97 -34.95
N THR A 306 19.32 34.55 -33.81
CA THR A 306 19.23 33.15 -33.40
C THR A 306 17.76 32.73 -33.36
N VAL A 307 17.46 31.56 -33.89
CA VAL A 307 16.13 30.97 -33.90
C VAL A 307 16.25 29.57 -33.30
N ILE A 308 15.60 29.33 -32.16
CA ILE A 308 15.65 28.04 -31.45
C ILE A 308 14.24 27.52 -31.25
N PRO A 309 13.90 26.30 -31.71
CA PRO A 309 12.59 25.71 -31.48
C PRO A 309 12.30 25.51 -30.00
N GLU A 310 11.07 25.76 -29.58
CA GLU A 310 10.65 25.52 -28.19
C GLU A 310 10.72 24.03 -27.81
N ALA A 311 10.47 23.15 -28.79
CA ALA A 311 10.53 21.71 -28.65
C ALA A 311 11.91 21.16 -28.26
N ASP A 312 13.01 21.83 -28.62
CA ASP A 312 14.38 21.43 -28.25
C ASP A 312 14.56 21.39 -26.71
N PHE A 313 13.73 22.12 -25.96
CA PHE A 313 13.79 22.17 -24.50
C PHE A 313 12.57 21.54 -23.83
N LEU A 314 11.37 21.73 -24.39
CA LEU A 314 10.14 21.27 -23.74
C LEU A 314 9.82 19.80 -23.98
N SER A 315 10.15 19.24 -25.15
CA SER A 315 9.72 17.87 -25.50
C SER A 315 10.26 16.82 -24.52
N ASP A 316 11.49 17.02 -24.08
CA ASP A 316 12.19 16.14 -23.16
C ASP A 316 11.69 16.30 -21.71
N ILE A 317 11.24 17.52 -21.36
CA ILE A 317 10.63 17.83 -20.07
C ILE A 317 9.23 17.23 -20.00
N GLU A 318 8.39 17.47 -21.00
CA GLU A 318 7.01 16.97 -21.04
C GLU A 318 6.96 15.45 -20.93
N ARG A 319 7.77 14.74 -21.72
CA ARG A 319 7.83 13.27 -21.70
C ARG A 319 8.28 12.71 -20.34
N LYS A 320 9.26 13.35 -19.69
CA LYS A 320 9.72 12.96 -18.34
C LYS A 320 8.70 13.31 -17.26
N THR A 321 7.96 14.39 -17.44
CA THR A 321 6.90 14.82 -16.51
C THR A 321 5.73 13.85 -16.49
N GLU A 322 5.26 13.40 -17.65
CA GLU A 322 4.18 12.42 -17.77
C GLU A 322 4.57 11.09 -17.09
N LEU A 323 5.79 10.61 -17.34
CA LEU A 323 6.29 9.39 -16.72
C LEU A 323 6.33 9.50 -15.18
N LEU A 324 6.83 10.61 -14.65
CA LEU A 324 6.86 10.87 -13.21
C LEU A 324 5.46 10.93 -12.60
N PHE A 325 4.49 11.51 -13.29
CA PHE A 325 3.10 11.55 -12.84
C PHE A 325 2.50 10.15 -12.71
N TYR A 326 2.65 9.30 -13.74
CA TYR A 326 2.15 7.92 -13.69
C TYR A 326 2.88 7.08 -12.62
N ALA A 327 4.19 7.28 -12.45
CA ALA A 327 4.95 6.62 -11.38
C ALA A 327 4.45 7.02 -9.98
N ALA A 328 4.19 8.31 -9.74
CA ALA A 328 3.64 8.79 -8.48
C ALA A 328 2.23 8.26 -8.20
N LEU A 329 1.38 8.17 -9.22
CA LEU A 329 0.04 7.57 -9.12
C LEU A 329 0.12 6.08 -8.76
N ALA A 330 0.95 5.31 -9.48
CA ALA A 330 1.15 3.89 -9.22
C ALA A 330 1.68 3.64 -7.80
N PHE A 331 2.65 4.44 -7.35
CA PHE A 331 3.19 4.38 -6.00
C PHE A 331 2.11 4.66 -4.94
N THR A 332 1.29 5.67 -5.15
CA THR A 332 0.17 6.02 -4.25
C THR A 332 -0.85 4.89 -4.15
N LEU A 333 -1.21 4.28 -5.27
CA LEU A 333 -2.13 3.15 -5.32
C LEU A 333 -1.55 1.91 -4.62
N ALA A 334 -0.27 1.62 -4.83
CA ALA A 334 0.42 0.53 -4.15
C ALA A 334 0.46 0.73 -2.63
N LEU A 335 0.77 1.96 -2.17
CA LEU A 335 0.79 2.30 -0.74
C LEU A 335 -0.61 2.16 -0.12
N ALA A 336 -1.65 2.58 -0.82
CA ALA A 336 -3.03 2.43 -0.38
C ALA A 336 -3.43 0.95 -0.26
N LEU A 337 -3.06 0.13 -1.25
CA LEU A 337 -3.31 -1.32 -1.22
C LEU A 337 -2.59 -1.99 -0.04
N ILE A 338 -1.31 -1.66 0.19
CA ILE A 338 -0.53 -2.17 1.31
C ILE A 338 -1.20 -1.78 2.64
N ALA A 339 -1.65 -0.52 2.79
CA ALA A 339 -2.33 -0.06 3.99
C ALA A 339 -3.64 -0.84 4.26
N VAL A 340 -4.43 -1.12 3.23
CA VAL A 340 -5.68 -1.91 3.34
C VAL A 340 -5.36 -3.36 3.75
N LEU A 341 -4.37 -3.98 3.10
CA LEU A 341 -3.95 -5.34 3.42
C LEU A 341 -3.43 -5.43 4.86
N LEU A 342 -2.60 -4.47 5.28
CA LEU A 342 -2.05 -4.41 6.62
C LEU A 342 -3.14 -4.20 7.68
N ALA A 343 -4.09 -3.30 7.44
CA ALA A 343 -5.23 -3.08 8.34
C ALA A 343 -6.10 -4.35 8.47
N ASN A 344 -6.30 -5.09 7.39
CA ASN A 344 -7.06 -6.33 7.42
C ASN A 344 -6.35 -7.41 8.27
N VAL A 345 -5.02 -7.55 8.13
CA VAL A 345 -4.23 -8.55 8.85
C VAL A 345 -4.00 -8.18 10.31
N LEU A 346 -3.73 -6.91 10.61
CA LEU A 346 -3.39 -6.47 11.98
C LEU A 346 -4.61 -6.16 12.84
N LEU A 347 -5.74 -5.75 12.26
CA LEU A 347 -6.92 -5.31 13.02
C LEU A 347 -8.14 -6.17 12.75
N ALA A 348 -8.60 -6.24 11.49
CA ALA A 348 -9.91 -6.81 11.17
C ALA A 348 -10.01 -8.32 11.45
N LEU A 349 -9.00 -9.10 11.03
CA LEU A 349 -8.99 -10.55 11.21
C LEU A 349 -8.89 -10.96 12.71
N PRO A 350 -7.95 -10.42 13.51
CA PRO A 350 -7.90 -10.73 14.94
C PRO A 350 -9.19 -10.33 15.66
N LEU A 351 -9.75 -9.15 15.37
CA LEU A 351 -10.98 -8.68 16.00
C LEU A 351 -12.17 -9.61 15.69
N ARG A 352 -12.34 -10.06 14.44
CA ARG A 352 -13.37 -11.05 14.07
C ARG A 352 -13.20 -12.37 14.83
N ARG A 353 -11.96 -12.84 15.02
CA ARG A 353 -11.69 -14.05 15.80
C ARG A 353 -12.05 -13.87 17.27
N ILE A 354 -11.67 -12.76 17.89
CA ILE A 354 -12.06 -12.44 19.28
C ILE A 354 -13.58 -12.35 19.39
N ALA A 355 -14.25 -11.64 18.48
CA ALA A 355 -15.71 -11.51 18.48
C ALA A 355 -16.41 -12.88 18.37
N SER A 356 -15.89 -13.79 17.53
CA SER A 356 -16.45 -15.16 17.42
C SER A 356 -16.38 -15.97 18.73
N GLN A 357 -15.47 -15.61 19.65
CA GLN A 357 -15.42 -16.25 20.97
C GLN A 357 -16.63 -15.87 21.84
N LEU A 358 -17.30 -14.75 21.60
CA LEU A 358 -18.53 -14.35 22.33
C LEU A 358 -19.67 -15.35 22.13
N ALA A 359 -19.75 -16.02 20.99
CA ALA A 359 -20.73 -17.09 20.77
C ALA A 359 -20.56 -18.26 21.77
N HIS A 360 -19.35 -18.47 22.29
CA HIS A 360 -19.13 -19.46 23.36
C HIS A 360 -19.63 -18.98 24.72
N VAL A 361 -19.64 -17.67 24.97
CA VAL A 361 -20.24 -17.08 26.17
C VAL A 361 -21.77 -17.24 26.11
N GLU A 362 -22.36 -16.90 24.97
CA GLU A 362 -23.80 -17.02 24.72
C GLU A 362 -24.30 -18.47 24.86
N SER A 363 -23.55 -19.44 24.33
CA SER A 363 -23.86 -20.87 24.47
C SER A 363 -23.40 -21.49 25.80
N PHE A 364 -22.87 -20.68 26.73
CA PHE A 364 -22.35 -21.11 28.03
C PHE A 364 -21.30 -22.24 27.96
N ARG A 365 -20.48 -22.25 26.89
CA ARG A 365 -19.36 -23.19 26.65
C ARG A 365 -18.02 -22.54 26.98
N LEU A 366 -17.87 -22.15 28.23
CA LEU A 366 -16.83 -21.24 28.71
C LEU A 366 -15.42 -21.86 28.63
N GLU A 367 -15.32 -23.18 28.66
CA GLU A 367 -14.08 -23.95 28.52
C GLU A 367 -13.45 -23.83 27.12
N ARG A 368 -14.23 -23.40 26.11
CA ARG A 368 -13.73 -23.21 24.74
C ARG A 368 -13.07 -21.84 24.52
N ILE A 369 -13.23 -20.91 25.46
CA ILE A 369 -12.68 -19.56 25.33
C ILE A 369 -11.17 -19.61 25.53
N ARG A 370 -10.41 -19.22 24.50
CA ARG A 370 -8.94 -19.24 24.51
C ARG A 370 -8.37 -17.84 24.30
N ARG A 371 -7.18 -17.60 24.87
CA ARG A 371 -6.42 -16.39 24.59
C ARG A 371 -5.89 -16.45 23.15
N LEU A 372 -6.09 -15.37 22.41
CA LEU A 372 -5.60 -15.19 21.06
C LEU A 372 -4.56 -14.07 21.09
N PRO A 373 -3.26 -14.38 21.01
CA PRO A 373 -2.23 -13.36 21.07
C PRO A 373 -2.34 -12.43 19.86
N SER A 374 -2.13 -11.14 20.10
CA SER A 374 -2.15 -10.09 19.08
C SER A 374 -0.93 -9.18 19.25
N SER A 375 -0.38 -8.69 18.14
CA SER A 375 0.67 -7.66 18.15
C SER A 375 0.13 -6.30 18.58
N VAL A 376 -1.17 -6.07 18.40
CA VAL A 376 -1.88 -4.86 18.87
C VAL A 376 -2.25 -5.06 20.33
N ARG A 377 -1.67 -4.23 21.20
CA ARG A 377 -1.77 -4.34 22.66
C ARG A 377 -3.21 -4.31 23.16
N GLU A 378 -4.04 -3.45 22.57
CA GLU A 378 -5.46 -3.28 22.90
C GLU A 378 -6.25 -4.57 22.60
N LEU A 379 -5.94 -5.25 21.49
CA LEU A 379 -6.59 -6.51 21.12
C LEU A 379 -6.13 -7.68 21.99
N ASP A 380 -4.87 -7.73 22.39
CA ASP A 380 -4.37 -8.74 23.34
C ASP A 380 -5.00 -8.55 24.74
N GLN A 381 -5.11 -7.31 25.21
CA GLN A 381 -5.81 -6.98 26.46
C GLN A 381 -7.28 -7.39 26.41
N LEU A 382 -7.98 -7.11 25.31
CA LEU A 382 -9.37 -7.54 25.11
C LEU A 382 -9.50 -9.07 25.16
N SER A 383 -8.60 -9.81 24.49
CA SER A 383 -8.61 -11.27 24.53
C SER A 383 -8.34 -11.81 25.95
N ALA A 384 -7.40 -11.20 26.68
CA ALA A 384 -7.10 -11.58 28.05
C ALA A 384 -8.29 -11.33 29.00
N ALA A 385 -8.94 -10.18 28.89
CA ALA A 385 -10.14 -9.84 29.66
C ALA A 385 -11.29 -10.82 29.39
N LEU A 386 -11.51 -11.20 28.12
CA LEU A 386 -12.53 -12.17 27.74
C LEU A 386 -12.28 -13.55 28.38
N VAL A 387 -11.02 -14.00 28.41
CA VAL A 387 -10.64 -15.26 29.08
C VAL A 387 -10.86 -15.18 30.59
N GLN A 388 -10.51 -14.04 31.22
CA GLN A 388 -10.72 -13.84 32.65
C GLN A 388 -12.20 -13.86 33.01
N MET A 389 -13.05 -13.20 32.22
CA MET A 389 -14.50 -13.26 32.34
C MET A 389 -15.02 -14.69 32.20
N GLY A 390 -14.59 -15.43 31.18
CA GLY A 390 -14.98 -16.83 30.95
C GLY A 390 -14.63 -17.73 32.12
N ARG A 391 -13.43 -17.59 32.71
CA ARG A 391 -13.02 -18.32 33.92
C ARG A 391 -13.87 -17.94 35.14
N GLY A 392 -14.18 -16.66 35.30
CA GLY A 392 -15.05 -16.17 36.37
C GLY A 392 -16.43 -16.82 36.30
N LEU A 393 -17.10 -16.72 35.15
CA LEU A 393 -18.41 -17.34 34.92
C LEU A 393 -18.36 -18.87 35.10
N ALA A 394 -17.30 -19.55 34.65
CA ALA A 394 -17.16 -21.00 34.82
C ALA A 394 -17.03 -21.41 36.28
N SER A 395 -16.44 -20.55 37.13
CA SER A 395 -16.42 -20.76 38.58
C SER A 395 -17.82 -20.60 39.19
N PHE A 396 -18.57 -19.57 38.76
CA PHE A 396 -19.95 -19.35 39.21
C PHE A 396 -20.90 -20.49 38.83
N GLN A 397 -20.69 -21.15 37.69
CA GLN A 397 -21.48 -22.31 37.26
C GLN A 397 -21.49 -23.45 38.29
N LYS A 398 -20.46 -23.58 39.14
CA LYS A 398 -20.42 -24.62 40.17
C LYS A 398 -21.41 -24.40 41.32
N PHE A 399 -21.97 -23.19 41.42
CA PHE A 399 -22.91 -22.80 42.47
C PHE A 399 -24.37 -22.78 41.99
N LEU A 400 -24.62 -23.01 40.70
CA LEU A 400 -25.94 -22.90 40.08
C LEU A 400 -26.26 -24.15 39.25
N PRO A 401 -27.53 -24.59 39.17
CA PRO A 401 -27.92 -25.66 38.26
C PRO A 401 -27.59 -25.29 36.81
N THR A 402 -26.69 -26.05 36.16
CA THR A 402 -26.13 -25.68 34.85
C THR A 402 -27.21 -25.53 33.77
N GLU A 403 -28.22 -26.40 33.77
CA GLU A 403 -29.30 -26.37 32.77
C GLU A 403 -30.22 -25.15 32.95
N LEU A 404 -30.40 -24.66 34.18
CA LEU A 404 -31.11 -23.42 34.44
C LEU A 404 -30.35 -22.22 33.87
N VAL A 405 -29.04 -22.11 34.16
CA VAL A 405 -28.22 -20.99 33.68
C VAL A 405 -28.18 -20.95 32.15
N ARG A 406 -28.07 -22.10 31.48
CA ARG A 406 -28.15 -22.18 30.01
C ARG A 406 -29.48 -21.68 29.46
N THR A 407 -30.58 -22.07 30.10
CA THR A 407 -31.92 -21.63 29.72
C THR A 407 -32.08 -20.12 29.91
N LEU A 408 -31.61 -19.57 31.04
CA LEU A 408 -31.69 -18.14 31.33
C LEU A 408 -30.87 -17.28 30.36
N VAL A 409 -29.64 -17.69 30.06
CA VAL A 409 -28.75 -16.96 29.14
C VAL A 409 -29.28 -17.00 27.71
N SER A 410 -29.75 -18.17 27.23
CA SER A 410 -30.27 -18.30 25.86
C SER A 410 -31.59 -17.55 25.64
N GLN A 411 -32.40 -17.38 26.66
CA GLN A 411 -33.69 -16.68 26.57
C GLN A 411 -33.60 -15.19 26.92
N GLY A 412 -32.47 -14.72 27.46
CA GLY A 412 -32.30 -13.32 27.87
C GLY A 412 -33.26 -12.89 28.98
N ILE A 413 -33.73 -13.84 29.80
CA ILE A 413 -34.78 -13.61 30.80
C ILE A 413 -34.15 -13.23 32.14
N GLU A 414 -34.69 -12.17 32.75
CA GLU A 414 -34.41 -11.79 34.12
C GLU A 414 -35.07 -12.78 35.11
N VAL A 415 -34.28 -13.35 36.02
CA VAL A 415 -34.78 -14.30 37.02
C VAL A 415 -35.64 -13.56 38.04
N LYS A 416 -36.91 -13.91 38.14
CA LYS A 416 -37.84 -13.38 39.17
C LYS A 416 -38.35 -14.49 40.09
N PRO A 417 -38.71 -14.17 41.34
CA PRO A 417 -39.40 -15.12 42.21
C PRO A 417 -40.70 -15.60 41.55
N GLY A 418 -40.94 -16.91 41.59
CA GLY A 418 -42.12 -17.52 40.97
C GLY A 418 -41.92 -19.00 40.66
N GLY A 419 -43.01 -19.69 40.32
CA GLY A 419 -42.98 -21.11 40.00
C GLY A 419 -44.32 -21.60 39.50
N HIS A 420 -44.35 -22.84 39.02
CA HIS A 420 -45.56 -23.48 38.52
C HIS A 420 -45.77 -24.82 39.23
N HIS A 421 -47.03 -25.17 39.47
CA HIS A 421 -47.37 -26.51 39.96
C HIS A 421 -47.18 -27.52 38.83
N GLN A 422 -46.26 -28.45 39.05
CA GLN A 422 -45.98 -29.57 38.16
C GLN A 422 -45.99 -30.86 38.99
N PRO A 423 -46.17 -32.05 38.39
CA PRO A 423 -46.08 -33.33 39.07
C PRO A 423 -44.69 -33.98 38.87
N PRO A 424 -43.59 -33.48 39.45
CA PRO A 424 -42.29 -34.14 39.38
C PRO A 424 -42.22 -35.36 40.31
N THR A 425 -41.18 -36.16 40.12
CA THR A 425 -40.71 -37.12 41.12
C THR A 425 -39.51 -36.55 41.85
N VAL A 426 -39.51 -36.64 43.18
CA VAL A 426 -38.44 -36.16 44.06
C VAL A 426 -37.73 -37.36 44.68
N MET A 427 -36.41 -37.30 44.73
CA MET A 427 -35.54 -38.25 45.42
C MET A 427 -34.76 -37.53 46.51
N PHE A 428 -34.75 -38.13 47.70
CA PHE A 428 -33.81 -37.81 48.77
C PHE A 428 -32.90 -38.99 49.01
N THR A 429 -31.61 -38.72 49.18
CA THR A 429 -30.64 -39.71 49.64
C THR A 429 -29.90 -39.18 50.85
N ASP A 430 -29.45 -40.08 51.73
CA ASP A 430 -28.63 -39.76 52.91
C ASP A 430 -27.64 -40.92 53.19
N LEU A 431 -26.46 -40.63 53.74
CA LEU A 431 -25.48 -41.67 54.08
C LEU A 431 -25.70 -42.19 55.51
N ALA A 432 -25.92 -43.50 55.62
CA ALA A 432 -26.10 -44.15 56.90
C ALA A 432 -24.83 -44.03 57.77
N GLY A 433 -24.98 -43.41 58.94
CA GLY A 433 -23.88 -43.26 59.91
C GLY A 433 -22.88 -42.15 59.57
N PHE A 434 -23.24 -41.21 58.69
CA PHE A 434 -22.35 -40.13 58.27
C PHE A 434 -21.83 -39.26 59.42
N ALA A 435 -22.67 -38.90 60.40
CA ALA A 435 -22.26 -38.08 61.53
C ALA A 435 -21.01 -38.66 62.24
N GLY A 436 -21.07 -39.92 62.65
CA GLY A 436 -19.93 -40.60 63.28
C GLY A 436 -18.75 -40.86 62.34
N LEU A 437 -19.00 -40.97 61.03
CA LEU A 437 -17.94 -41.05 60.03
C LEU A 437 -17.19 -39.71 59.90
N SER A 438 -17.91 -38.61 59.86
CA SER A 438 -17.37 -37.25 59.72
C SER A 438 -16.54 -36.83 60.93
N GLU A 439 -17.00 -37.16 62.14
CA GLU A 439 -16.27 -36.92 63.40
C GLU A 439 -14.94 -37.67 63.42
N ARG A 440 -14.92 -38.93 62.95
CA ARG A 440 -13.70 -39.75 62.95
C ARG A 440 -12.66 -39.31 61.93
N LEU A 441 -13.10 -38.83 60.76
CA LEU A 441 -12.21 -38.50 59.65
C LEU A 441 -11.77 -37.03 59.61
N GLY A 442 -12.47 -36.13 60.30
CA GLY A 442 -12.17 -34.69 60.28
C GLY A 442 -12.12 -34.14 58.85
N GLU A 443 -11.06 -33.41 58.50
CA GLU A 443 -10.88 -32.83 57.16
C GLU A 443 -10.85 -33.87 56.02
N GLY A 444 -10.49 -35.13 56.32
CA GLY A 444 -10.46 -36.21 55.34
C GLY A 444 -11.82 -36.56 54.75
N ILE A 445 -12.93 -36.18 55.42
CA ILE A 445 -14.29 -36.41 54.91
C ILE A 445 -14.57 -35.63 53.62
N VAL A 446 -13.92 -34.48 53.42
CA VAL A 446 -14.20 -33.57 52.28
C VAL A 446 -13.94 -34.26 50.95
N GLN A 447 -12.84 -35.00 50.83
CA GLN A 447 -12.52 -35.71 49.59
C GLN A 447 -13.49 -36.86 49.31
N ILE A 448 -13.85 -37.62 50.35
CA ILE A 448 -14.82 -38.72 50.26
C ILE A 448 -16.19 -38.20 49.86
N LEU A 449 -16.64 -37.13 50.51
CA LEU A 449 -17.92 -36.49 50.24
C LEU A 449 -17.94 -35.89 48.83
N ALA A 450 -16.89 -35.19 48.42
CA ALA A 450 -16.81 -34.62 47.06
C ALA A 450 -16.85 -35.71 45.98
N GLU A 451 -16.20 -36.85 46.20
CA GLU A 451 -16.23 -37.97 45.27
C GLU A 451 -17.60 -38.65 45.22
N TYR A 452 -18.22 -38.89 46.37
CA TYR A 452 -19.58 -39.43 46.48
C TYR A 452 -20.60 -38.51 45.80
N LEU A 453 -20.68 -37.24 46.21
CA LEU A 453 -21.62 -36.25 45.64
C LEU A 453 -21.38 -36.06 44.14
N GLY A 454 -20.13 -36.10 43.70
CA GLY A 454 -19.76 -36.02 42.29
C GLY A 454 -20.26 -37.20 41.47
N ARG A 455 -20.20 -38.44 42.00
CA ARG A 455 -20.75 -39.63 41.34
C ARG A 455 -22.27 -39.64 41.37
N MET A 456 -22.89 -39.31 42.50
CA MET A 456 -24.35 -39.17 42.63
C MET A 456 -24.92 -38.18 41.62
N SER A 457 -24.29 -37.01 41.50
CA SER A 457 -24.71 -35.97 40.54
C SER A 457 -24.65 -36.45 39.10
N ARG A 458 -23.69 -37.32 38.74
CA ARG A 458 -23.59 -37.91 37.40
C ARG A 458 -24.74 -38.87 37.11
N GLU A 459 -25.09 -39.73 38.05
CA GLU A 459 -26.22 -40.65 37.90
C GLU A 459 -27.56 -39.89 37.75
N VAL A 460 -27.77 -38.85 38.58
CA VAL A 460 -28.93 -37.97 38.47
C VAL A 460 -28.97 -37.31 37.09
N ALA A 461 -27.88 -36.67 36.65
CA ALA A 461 -27.82 -36.00 35.36
C ALA A 461 -28.00 -36.97 34.18
N ALA A 462 -27.44 -38.18 34.24
CA ALA A 462 -27.53 -39.19 33.18
C ALA A 462 -28.97 -39.66 32.90
N SER A 463 -29.86 -39.51 33.88
CA SER A 463 -31.28 -39.82 33.78
C SER A 463 -32.17 -38.60 33.48
N GLY A 464 -31.59 -37.43 33.20
CA GLY A 464 -32.33 -36.19 33.00
C GLY A 464 -32.85 -35.54 34.30
N GLY A 465 -32.36 -35.98 35.45
CA GLY A 465 -32.70 -35.39 36.74
C GLY A 465 -31.94 -34.09 37.02
N THR A 466 -32.54 -33.23 37.83
CA THR A 466 -31.92 -31.99 38.32
C THR A 466 -31.57 -32.16 39.80
N VAL A 467 -30.29 -31.98 40.16
CA VAL A 467 -29.89 -31.85 41.56
C VAL A 467 -30.34 -30.47 42.05
N ASP A 468 -31.19 -30.44 43.07
CA ASP A 468 -31.65 -29.20 43.69
C ASP A 468 -30.54 -28.64 44.58
N LYS A 469 -30.16 -29.42 45.60
CA LYS A 469 -29.16 -29.03 46.59
C LYS A 469 -28.55 -30.24 47.30
N PHE A 470 -27.41 -29.98 47.92
CA PHE A 470 -26.79 -30.85 48.91
C PHE A 470 -27.09 -30.31 50.31
N ILE A 471 -27.46 -31.20 51.24
CA ILE A 471 -27.76 -30.87 52.64
C ILE A 471 -26.84 -31.73 53.51
N GLY A 472 -25.60 -31.30 53.70
CA GLY A 472 -24.57 -32.16 54.29
C GLY A 472 -24.19 -33.30 53.32
N ASP A 473 -24.42 -34.53 53.74
CA ASP A 473 -24.28 -35.75 52.93
C ASP A 473 -25.54 -36.11 52.13
N ALA A 474 -26.66 -35.45 52.43
CA ALA A 474 -27.90 -35.71 51.73
C ALA A 474 -27.95 -35.05 50.34
N VAL A 475 -28.53 -35.77 49.37
CA VAL A 475 -28.77 -35.27 48.01
C VAL A 475 -30.28 -35.15 47.79
N MET A 476 -30.74 -33.96 47.41
CA MET A 476 -32.10 -33.73 46.92
C MET A 476 -32.06 -33.54 45.40
N ALA A 477 -32.82 -34.35 44.68
CA ALA A 477 -32.96 -34.27 43.23
C ALA A 477 -34.41 -34.45 42.79
N PHE A 478 -34.75 -33.97 41.60
CA PHE A 478 -36.09 -34.15 41.03
C PHE A 478 -36.06 -34.35 39.51
N TRP A 479 -37.10 -35.00 38.99
CA TRP A 479 -37.35 -35.27 37.57
C TRP A 479 -38.68 -34.69 37.14
N GLY A 480 -38.79 -34.27 35.88
CA GLY A 480 -39.99 -33.64 35.33
C GLY A 480 -40.01 -32.10 35.43
N ALA A 481 -38.92 -31.49 35.92
CA ALA A 481 -38.69 -30.05 35.87
C ALA A 481 -37.16 -29.75 35.84
N PRO A 482 -36.68 -28.61 35.29
CA PRO A 482 -37.43 -27.60 34.53
C PRO A 482 -37.95 -28.11 33.18
N LEU A 483 -37.33 -29.17 32.64
CA LEU A 483 -37.76 -29.83 31.42
C LEU A 483 -38.80 -30.90 31.77
N ALA A 484 -39.88 -30.96 30.98
CA ALA A 484 -40.89 -31.99 31.13
C ALA A 484 -40.30 -33.38 30.81
N ASP A 485 -40.57 -34.35 31.68
CA ASP A 485 -40.16 -35.75 31.51
C ASP A 485 -41.37 -36.63 31.79
N PRO A 486 -42.07 -37.17 30.78
CA PRO A 486 -43.21 -38.06 31.00
C PRO A 486 -42.87 -39.35 31.73
N ALA A 487 -41.60 -39.74 31.80
CA ALA A 487 -41.11 -40.94 32.48
C ALA A 487 -40.41 -40.61 33.80
N HIS A 488 -40.68 -39.44 34.39
CA HIS A 488 -40.00 -38.92 35.59
C HIS A 488 -39.94 -39.92 36.76
N ALA A 489 -41.05 -40.62 37.05
CA ALA A 489 -41.09 -41.63 38.11
C ALA A 489 -40.17 -42.83 37.83
N LEU A 490 -40.20 -43.35 36.60
CA LEU A 490 -39.34 -44.45 36.18
C LEU A 490 -37.87 -44.04 36.17
N ASN A 491 -37.55 -42.84 35.69
CA ASN A 491 -36.18 -42.32 35.63
C ASN A 491 -35.62 -42.11 37.05
N ALA A 492 -36.41 -41.58 37.98
CA ALA A 492 -36.02 -41.47 39.38
C ALA A 492 -35.73 -42.84 40.02
N CYS A 493 -36.60 -43.84 39.79
CA CYS A 493 -36.39 -45.22 40.28
C CYS A 493 -35.13 -45.85 39.67
N ARG A 494 -34.92 -45.69 38.35
CA ARG A 494 -33.72 -46.16 37.65
C ARG A 494 -32.46 -45.55 38.26
N THR A 495 -32.51 -44.25 38.57
CA THR A 495 -31.39 -43.54 39.19
C THR A 495 -31.13 -44.01 40.61
N ALA A 496 -32.16 -44.20 41.43
CA ALA A 496 -31.99 -44.75 42.77
C ALA A 496 -31.23 -46.10 42.75
N LEU A 497 -31.62 -47.01 41.85
CA LEU A 497 -30.93 -48.29 41.64
C LEU A 497 -29.51 -48.12 41.07
N ALA A 498 -29.30 -47.18 40.15
CA ALA A 498 -27.99 -46.87 39.59
C ALA A 498 -27.04 -46.30 40.66
N CYS A 499 -27.52 -45.40 41.51
CA CYS A 499 -26.78 -44.84 42.63
C CYS A 499 -26.36 -45.92 43.63
N GLN A 500 -27.23 -46.87 43.97
CA GLN A 500 -26.86 -48.00 44.83
C GLN A 500 -25.77 -48.88 44.20
N ARG A 501 -25.89 -49.21 42.91
CA ARG A 501 -24.86 -49.98 42.18
C ARG A 501 -23.53 -49.22 42.09
N MET A 502 -23.59 -47.91 41.83
CA MET A 502 -22.42 -47.04 41.81
C MET A 502 -21.71 -47.05 43.17
N LEU A 503 -22.47 -47.00 44.27
CA LEU A 503 -21.93 -47.02 45.62
C LEU A 503 -21.20 -48.33 45.94
N VAL A 504 -21.69 -49.47 45.44
CA VAL A 504 -20.98 -50.76 45.54
C VAL A 504 -19.60 -50.69 44.88
N GLY A 505 -19.53 -50.13 43.66
CA GLY A 505 -18.26 -49.92 42.96
C GLY A 505 -17.33 -48.95 43.70
N LEU A 506 -17.87 -47.81 44.16
CA LEU A 506 -17.13 -46.82 44.94
C LEU A 506 -16.55 -47.42 46.22
N ASN A 507 -17.31 -48.27 46.91
CA ASN A 507 -16.84 -48.94 48.13
C ASN A 507 -15.71 -49.94 47.85
N ALA A 508 -15.74 -50.64 46.70
CA ALA A 508 -14.62 -51.49 46.30
C ALA A 508 -13.35 -50.67 46.03
N GLU A 509 -13.48 -49.51 45.37
CA GLU A 509 -12.38 -48.57 45.15
C GLU A 509 -11.85 -48.02 46.49
N PHE A 510 -12.74 -47.65 47.41
CA PHE A 510 -12.38 -47.16 48.74
C PHE A 510 -11.67 -48.23 49.57
N ALA A 511 -12.15 -49.48 49.52
CA ALA A 511 -11.49 -50.60 50.19
C ALA A 511 -10.05 -50.80 49.69
N ALA A 512 -9.80 -50.65 48.39
CA ALA A 512 -8.46 -50.80 47.80
C ALA A 512 -7.45 -49.75 48.31
N VAL A 513 -7.93 -48.59 48.77
CA VAL A 513 -7.10 -47.51 49.33
C VAL A 513 -7.29 -47.31 50.85
N GLY A 514 -7.89 -48.29 51.54
CA GLY A 514 -8.08 -48.26 52.99
C GLY A 514 -9.10 -47.22 53.50
N ARG A 515 -10.01 -46.76 52.65
CA ARG A 515 -11.11 -45.84 53.00
C ARG A 515 -12.35 -46.62 53.50
N PRO A 516 -13.16 -46.01 54.38
CA PRO A 516 -14.35 -46.66 54.92
C PRO A 516 -15.45 -46.84 53.86
N SER A 517 -16.21 -47.93 54.00
CA SER A 517 -17.39 -48.21 53.17
C SER A 517 -18.54 -47.26 53.52
N LEU A 518 -19.29 -46.85 52.52
CA LEU A 518 -20.47 -46.00 52.61
C LEU A 518 -21.74 -46.83 52.39
N ALA A 519 -22.80 -46.52 53.10
CA ALA A 519 -24.13 -47.07 52.85
C ALA A 519 -25.11 -45.91 52.69
N MET A 520 -26.05 -46.03 51.75
CA MET A 520 -26.96 -44.96 51.39
C MET A 520 -28.40 -45.43 51.50
N ARG A 521 -29.27 -44.56 51.99
CA ARG A 521 -30.72 -44.74 51.96
C ARG A 521 -31.33 -43.80 50.96
N THR A 522 -32.43 -44.21 50.35
CA THR A 522 -33.11 -43.42 49.32
C THR A 522 -34.61 -43.44 49.53
N GLY A 523 -35.23 -42.26 49.50
CA GLY A 523 -36.67 -42.08 49.46
C GLY A 523 -37.10 -41.42 48.15
N VAL A 524 -38.08 -41.99 47.45
CA VAL A 524 -38.58 -41.47 46.17
C VAL A 524 -40.09 -41.29 46.21
N ASN A 525 -40.58 -40.09 45.93
CA ASN A 525 -42.02 -39.83 45.89
C ASN A 525 -42.42 -38.91 44.72
N SER A 526 -43.56 -39.20 44.12
CA SER A 526 -44.13 -38.44 43.01
C SER A 526 -45.36 -37.66 43.49
N GLY A 527 -45.56 -36.46 42.97
CA GLY A 527 -46.76 -35.69 43.30
C GLY A 527 -46.68 -34.23 42.87
N ARG A 528 -47.84 -33.57 42.88
CA ARG A 528 -47.96 -32.15 42.51
C ARG A 528 -47.27 -31.26 43.55
N ILE A 529 -46.23 -30.56 43.14
CA ILE A 529 -45.48 -29.61 43.98
C ILE A 529 -45.18 -28.33 43.19
N LEU A 530 -44.83 -27.26 43.90
CA LEU A 530 -44.41 -26.00 43.29
C LEU A 530 -42.92 -26.12 42.94
N VAL A 531 -42.59 -25.96 41.66
CA VAL A 531 -41.19 -25.89 41.20
C VAL A 531 -40.95 -24.53 40.57
N GLY A 532 -39.85 -23.88 40.94
CA GLY A 532 -39.50 -22.56 40.41
C GLY A 532 -38.38 -21.87 41.20
N ASN A 533 -38.20 -20.59 40.92
CA ASN A 533 -37.26 -19.73 41.64
C ASN A 533 -37.91 -19.28 42.95
N ILE A 534 -37.51 -19.91 44.06
CA ILE A 534 -38.02 -19.60 45.39
C ILE A 534 -36.94 -18.93 46.23
N GLY A 535 -37.31 -17.86 46.93
CA GLY A 535 -36.42 -17.08 47.79
C GLY A 535 -36.81 -15.61 47.83
N SER A 536 -35.86 -14.75 48.20
CA SER A 536 -35.98 -13.30 48.09
C SER A 536 -35.38 -12.80 46.78
N GLU A 537 -35.61 -11.54 46.42
CA GLU A 537 -35.01 -10.92 45.22
C GLU A 537 -33.47 -11.00 45.22
N GLU A 538 -32.85 -10.93 46.39
CA GLU A 538 -31.38 -11.00 46.55
C GLU A 538 -30.83 -12.43 46.50
N ARG A 539 -31.65 -13.45 46.80
CA ARG A 539 -31.21 -14.84 46.88
C ARG A 539 -32.33 -15.80 46.47
N LEU A 540 -32.31 -16.17 45.19
CA LEU A 540 -33.20 -17.16 44.61
C LEU A 540 -32.51 -18.52 44.48
N ASN A 541 -33.24 -19.58 44.82
CA ASN A 541 -32.87 -20.95 44.49
C ASN A 541 -33.95 -21.55 43.59
N TYR A 542 -33.55 -22.20 42.50
CA TYR A 542 -34.49 -23.01 41.73
C TYR A 542 -34.70 -24.33 42.46
N THR A 543 -35.86 -24.50 43.09
CA THR A 543 -36.11 -25.58 44.05
C THR A 543 -37.56 -26.04 43.98
N ALA A 544 -37.82 -27.20 44.58
CA ALA A 544 -39.12 -27.84 44.64
C ALA A 544 -39.69 -27.75 46.07
N ILE A 545 -40.94 -27.30 46.23
CA ILE A 545 -41.62 -27.18 47.53
C ILE A 545 -43.02 -27.79 47.46
N GLY A 546 -43.32 -28.69 48.40
CA GLY A 546 -44.66 -29.24 48.57
C GLY A 546 -44.67 -30.54 49.36
N ASP A 547 -45.86 -31.09 49.57
CA ASP A 547 -46.05 -32.31 50.37
C ASP A 547 -45.23 -33.50 49.84
N ALA A 548 -45.13 -33.67 48.52
CA ALA A 548 -44.38 -34.79 47.94
C ALA A 548 -42.88 -34.77 48.27
N VAL A 549 -42.29 -33.58 48.43
CA VAL A 549 -40.88 -33.39 48.87
C VAL A 549 -40.71 -33.91 50.30
N ASN A 550 -41.65 -33.55 51.18
CA ASN A 550 -41.65 -33.99 52.58
C ASN A 550 -41.88 -35.49 52.72
N VAL A 551 -42.70 -36.09 51.86
CA VAL A 551 -42.90 -37.54 51.83
C VAL A 551 -41.62 -38.24 51.38
N ALA A 552 -40.96 -37.78 50.32
CA ALA A 552 -39.71 -38.37 49.84
C ALA A 552 -38.60 -38.35 50.92
N SER A 553 -38.41 -37.24 51.63
CA SER A 553 -37.41 -37.15 52.72
C SER A 553 -37.75 -38.05 53.90
N ARG A 554 -39.04 -38.24 54.21
CA ARG A 554 -39.47 -39.20 55.25
C ARG A 554 -39.26 -40.65 54.82
N LEU A 555 -39.53 -40.98 53.55
CA LEU A 555 -39.29 -42.34 53.04
C LEU A 555 -37.81 -42.70 53.14
N GLU A 556 -36.91 -41.76 52.82
CA GLU A 556 -35.47 -41.93 53.04
C GLU A 556 -35.20 -42.34 54.49
N ALA A 557 -35.61 -41.51 55.46
CA ALA A 557 -35.32 -41.75 56.87
C ALA A 557 -35.92 -43.08 57.39
N VAL A 558 -37.09 -43.46 56.89
CA VAL A 558 -37.83 -44.68 57.29
C VAL A 558 -37.15 -45.96 56.82
N ASN A 559 -36.27 -45.91 55.80
CA ASN A 559 -35.46 -47.07 55.40
C ASN A 559 -34.70 -47.68 56.60
N LYS A 560 -34.23 -46.83 57.54
CA LYS A 560 -33.54 -47.30 58.76
C LYS A 560 -34.37 -48.27 59.58
N LEU A 561 -35.68 -48.04 59.68
CA LEU A 561 -36.59 -48.84 60.49
C LEU A 561 -36.84 -50.21 59.86
N TYR A 562 -37.03 -50.26 58.54
CA TYR A 562 -37.32 -51.50 57.81
C TYR A 562 -36.06 -52.21 57.30
N GLY A 563 -34.88 -51.60 57.45
CA GLY A 563 -33.60 -52.11 56.94
C GLY A 563 -33.57 -52.27 55.42
N THR A 564 -34.28 -51.39 54.71
CA THR A 564 -34.30 -51.30 53.25
C THR A 564 -33.30 -50.24 52.77
N ASP A 565 -32.97 -50.26 51.49
CA ASP A 565 -32.05 -49.30 50.88
C ASP A 565 -32.79 -48.22 50.06
N ILE A 566 -33.89 -48.60 49.42
CA ILE A 566 -34.70 -47.69 48.59
C ILE A 566 -36.18 -47.91 48.92
N LEU A 567 -36.85 -46.86 49.41
CA LEU A 567 -38.29 -46.81 49.58
C LEU A 567 -38.93 -45.83 48.61
N ILE A 568 -40.05 -46.24 48.02
CA ILE A 568 -40.84 -45.42 47.11
C ILE A 568 -42.29 -45.29 47.61
N GLY A 569 -42.90 -44.15 47.34
CA GLY A 569 -44.31 -43.90 47.64
C GLY A 569 -45.26 -44.53 46.61
N GLU A 570 -46.52 -44.68 47.02
CA GLU A 570 -47.61 -45.23 46.19
C GLU A 570 -47.77 -44.54 44.83
N ALA A 571 -47.67 -43.20 44.78
CA ALA A 571 -47.76 -42.45 43.53
C ALA A 571 -46.62 -42.80 42.57
N THR A 572 -45.38 -42.88 43.06
CA THR A 572 -44.23 -43.31 42.24
C THR A 572 -44.41 -44.72 41.73
N ARG A 573 -44.93 -45.63 42.57
CA ARG A 573 -45.22 -47.02 42.18
C ARG A 573 -46.25 -47.09 41.05
N ALA A 574 -47.31 -46.28 41.14
CA ALA A 574 -48.36 -46.22 40.12
C ALA A 574 -47.83 -45.65 38.80
N GLU A 575 -47.09 -44.54 38.85
CA GLU A 575 -46.57 -43.85 37.65
C GLU A 575 -45.45 -44.62 36.94
N ALA A 576 -44.55 -45.29 37.68
CA ALA A 576 -43.51 -46.12 37.09
C ALA A 576 -44.05 -47.45 36.51
N GLY A 577 -45.26 -47.85 36.89
CA GLY A 577 -45.97 -48.98 36.29
C GLY A 577 -45.24 -50.33 36.41
N SER A 578 -45.35 -51.16 35.38
CA SER A 578 -44.76 -52.51 35.36
C SER A 578 -43.27 -52.53 35.02
N ALA A 579 -42.63 -51.38 34.80
CA ALA A 579 -41.21 -51.28 34.47
C ALA A 579 -40.30 -51.48 35.69
N ILE A 580 -40.86 -51.42 36.91
CA ILE A 580 -40.16 -51.63 38.17
C ILE A 580 -40.71 -52.85 38.91
N VAL A 581 -39.83 -53.49 39.67
CA VAL A 581 -40.16 -54.60 40.57
C VAL A 581 -40.06 -54.10 42.00
N VAL A 582 -41.11 -54.33 42.79
CA VAL A 582 -41.21 -53.84 44.16
C VAL A 582 -41.79 -54.89 45.09
N ARG A 583 -41.65 -54.68 46.40
CA ARG A 583 -42.53 -55.28 47.42
C ARG A 583 -43.24 -54.21 48.24
N GLU A 584 -44.49 -54.40 48.61
CA GLU A 584 -45.14 -53.58 49.64
C GLU A 584 -44.50 -53.88 51.01
N VAL A 585 -44.03 -52.84 51.70
CA VAL A 585 -43.33 -52.98 53.00
C VAL A 585 -44.28 -52.71 54.16
N ASP A 586 -45.00 -51.59 54.12
CA ASP A 586 -45.95 -51.22 55.17
C ASP A 586 -46.93 -50.13 54.69
N ARG A 587 -47.91 -49.77 55.53
CA ARG A 587 -48.69 -48.53 55.43
C ARG A 587 -48.32 -47.61 56.58
N VAL A 588 -47.68 -46.50 56.29
CA VAL A 588 -47.20 -45.54 57.29
C VAL A 588 -48.14 -44.34 57.38
N ALA A 589 -48.43 -43.90 58.60
CA ALA A 589 -49.22 -42.70 58.83
C ALA A 589 -48.42 -41.45 58.42
N VAL A 590 -49.03 -40.57 57.63
CA VAL A 590 -48.47 -39.27 57.29
C VAL A 590 -49.18 -38.20 58.09
N TYR A 591 -48.40 -37.37 58.79
CA TYR A 591 -48.92 -36.24 59.56
C TYR A 591 -49.89 -35.39 58.70
N GLY A 592 -51.15 -35.30 59.13
CA GLY A 592 -52.20 -34.54 58.43
C GLY A 592 -53.14 -35.36 57.55
N ARG A 593 -53.01 -36.70 57.46
CA ARG A 593 -53.95 -37.58 56.75
C ARG A 593 -54.45 -38.71 57.67
N MET A 594 -55.75 -39.03 57.59
CA MET A 594 -56.39 -40.12 58.35
C MET A 594 -56.04 -41.52 57.80
N GLU A 595 -55.72 -41.60 56.51
CA GLU A 595 -55.33 -42.84 55.83
C GLU A 595 -53.81 -42.93 55.67
N GLY A 596 -53.22 -44.06 56.07
CA GLY A 596 -51.79 -44.33 55.89
C GLY A 596 -51.43 -44.59 54.43
N ILE A 597 -50.26 -44.11 54.00
CA ILE A 597 -49.76 -44.28 52.63
C ILE A 597 -48.99 -45.59 52.55
N ALA A 598 -49.24 -46.38 51.50
CA ALA A 598 -48.47 -47.59 51.23
C ALA A 598 -47.05 -47.22 50.77
N ILE A 599 -46.07 -47.90 51.35
CA ILE A 599 -44.65 -47.74 51.01
C ILE A 599 -44.11 -49.03 50.41
N TYR A 600 -43.26 -48.89 49.41
CA TYR A 600 -42.76 -50.01 48.63
C TYR A 600 -41.24 -50.00 48.63
N GLU A 601 -40.61 -51.15 48.79
CA GLU A 601 -39.18 -51.29 48.52
C GLU A 601 -38.97 -51.51 47.03
N LEU A 602 -38.07 -50.73 46.44
CA LEU A 602 -37.67 -50.89 45.05
C LEU A 602 -36.59 -51.97 44.92
N LEU A 603 -36.93 -53.10 44.32
CA LEU A 603 -36.05 -54.27 44.21
C LEU A 603 -35.20 -54.25 42.93
N GLY A 604 -35.73 -53.67 41.86
CA GLY A 604 -35.02 -53.62 40.58
C GLY A 604 -35.90 -53.12 39.44
N LEU A 605 -35.32 -53.10 38.24
CA LEU A 605 -36.08 -52.91 37.01
C LEU A 605 -36.58 -54.26 36.50
N ALA A 606 -37.76 -54.30 35.90
CA ALA A 606 -38.33 -55.53 35.34
C ALA A 606 -37.42 -56.16 34.27
N VAL A 607 -36.65 -55.33 33.55
CA VAL A 607 -35.69 -55.80 32.54
C VAL A 607 -34.47 -56.52 33.14
N ASP A 608 -34.11 -56.22 34.39
CA ASP A 608 -32.97 -56.82 35.09
C ASP A 608 -33.39 -58.08 35.87
N LEU A 609 -34.71 -58.32 35.98
CA LEU A 609 -35.33 -59.42 36.71
C LEU A 609 -36.32 -60.16 35.79
N PRO A 610 -35.81 -60.90 34.78
CA PRO A 610 -36.66 -61.54 33.76
C PRO A 610 -37.60 -62.62 34.34
N ASP A 611 -37.20 -63.24 35.45
CA ASP A 611 -38.02 -64.22 36.18
C ASP A 611 -39.05 -63.56 37.12
N GLY A 612 -39.16 -62.23 37.10
CA GLY A 612 -40.08 -61.45 37.91
C GLY A 612 -39.58 -61.15 39.32
N ALA A 613 -40.52 -60.80 40.22
CA ALA A 613 -40.20 -60.51 41.60
C ALA A 613 -39.68 -61.76 42.33
N PRO A 614 -38.63 -61.66 43.17
CA PRO A 614 -38.14 -62.80 43.93
C PRO A 614 -39.25 -63.49 44.73
N ALA A 615 -39.27 -64.82 44.81
CA ALA A 615 -40.34 -65.58 45.49
C ALA A 615 -40.56 -65.14 46.96
N TRP A 616 -39.49 -64.71 47.64
CA TRP A 616 -39.57 -64.21 49.01
C TRP A 616 -40.39 -62.92 49.14
N SER A 617 -40.48 -62.10 48.08
CA SER A 617 -41.26 -60.86 48.08
C SER A 617 -42.78 -61.13 48.12
N ALA A 618 -43.25 -62.09 47.33
CA ALA A 618 -44.65 -62.53 47.35
C ALA A 618 -45.02 -63.20 48.69
N ALA A 619 -44.11 -64.01 49.24
CA ALA A 619 -44.28 -64.58 50.59
C ALA A 619 -44.38 -63.49 51.66
N TYR A 620 -43.60 -62.42 51.54
CA TYR A 620 -43.65 -61.27 52.44
C TYR A 620 -45.00 -60.56 52.36
N GLU A 621 -45.49 -60.25 51.17
CA GLU A 621 -46.78 -59.57 51.00
C GLU A 621 -47.96 -60.42 51.49
N ALA A 622 -47.90 -61.74 51.28
CA ALA A 622 -48.89 -62.67 51.84
C ALA A 622 -48.86 -62.67 53.38
N ALA A 623 -47.67 -62.67 53.99
CA ALA A 623 -47.50 -62.56 55.44
C ALA A 623 -48.00 -61.20 55.97
N LEU A 624 -47.73 -60.12 55.26
CA LEU A 624 -48.21 -58.77 55.58
C LEU A 624 -49.75 -58.68 55.51
N ALA A 625 -50.39 -59.34 54.54
CA ALA A 625 -51.83 -59.43 54.48
C ALA A 625 -52.42 -60.18 55.68
N ARG A 626 -51.77 -61.27 56.13
CA ARG A 626 -52.16 -62.02 57.35
C ARG A 626 -51.97 -61.18 58.62
N TYR A 627 -50.86 -60.45 58.69
CA TYR A 627 -50.59 -59.49 59.76
C TYR A 627 -51.72 -58.45 59.87
N ARG A 628 -52.13 -57.87 58.74
CA ARG A 628 -53.24 -56.89 58.68
C ARG A 628 -54.59 -57.50 59.02
N ALA A 629 -54.80 -58.78 58.69
CA ALA A 629 -55.98 -59.54 59.10
C ALA A 629 -55.94 -59.98 60.58
N ARG A 630 -54.87 -59.66 61.32
CA ARG A 630 -54.63 -60.05 62.73
C ARG A 630 -54.49 -61.56 62.94
N ASP A 631 -54.11 -62.29 61.89
CA ASP A 631 -53.80 -63.72 61.94
C ASP A 631 -52.31 -63.89 62.29
N TRP A 632 -51.98 -63.64 63.56
CA TRP A 632 -50.58 -63.59 64.03
C TRP A 632 -49.79 -64.87 63.80
N PRO A 633 -50.32 -66.08 64.09
CA PRO A 633 -49.56 -67.31 63.86
C PRO A 633 -49.21 -67.53 62.39
N ALA A 634 -50.15 -67.27 61.47
CA ALA A 634 -49.89 -67.39 60.04
C ALA A 634 -48.94 -66.30 59.52
N ALA A 635 -49.05 -65.08 60.05
CA ALA A 635 -48.16 -63.98 59.71
C ALA A 635 -46.72 -64.27 60.14
N MET A 636 -46.50 -64.73 61.39
CA MET A 636 -45.17 -65.11 61.90
C MET A 636 -44.55 -66.23 61.07
N ALA A 637 -45.32 -67.28 60.76
CA ALA A 637 -44.85 -68.38 59.92
C ALA A 637 -44.47 -67.89 58.52
N GLY A 638 -45.29 -67.01 57.93
CA GLY A 638 -45.01 -66.39 56.63
C GLY A 638 -43.75 -65.53 56.64
N PHE A 639 -43.54 -64.69 57.65
CA PHE A 639 -42.34 -63.86 57.77
C PHE A 639 -41.07 -64.69 58.04
N ALA A 640 -41.15 -65.79 58.78
CA ALA A 640 -40.03 -66.72 58.94
C ALA A 640 -39.68 -67.42 57.61
N GLU A 641 -40.69 -67.74 56.81
CA GLU A 641 -40.50 -68.32 55.46
C GLU A 641 -39.82 -67.35 54.50
N VAL A 642 -40.05 -66.03 54.64
CA VAL A 642 -39.33 -65.01 53.87
C VAL A 642 -37.81 -65.12 54.08
N GLU A 643 -37.35 -65.24 55.32
CA GLU A 643 -35.90 -65.37 55.60
C GLU A 643 -35.33 -66.66 55.01
N ARG A 644 -36.11 -67.75 55.06
CA ARG A 644 -35.73 -69.04 54.46
C ARG A 644 -35.59 -68.94 52.93
N LEU A 645 -36.55 -68.30 52.26
CA LEU A 645 -36.53 -68.10 50.80
C LEU A 645 -35.48 -67.08 50.35
N LYS A 646 -35.23 -66.04 51.16
CA LYS A 646 -34.22 -65.01 50.88
C LYS A 646 -32.80 -65.53 51.12
N GLY A 647 -32.62 -66.52 51.99
CA GLY A 647 -31.31 -67.04 52.39
C GLY A 647 -30.50 -66.08 53.28
N ALA A 648 -31.14 -65.01 53.76
CA ALA A 648 -30.54 -63.98 54.60
C ALA A 648 -31.61 -63.32 55.49
N PRO A 649 -31.20 -62.72 56.62
CA PRO A 649 -32.10 -61.91 57.46
C PRO A 649 -32.88 -60.85 56.68
N ASP A 650 -34.15 -60.66 57.02
CA ASP A 650 -34.96 -59.55 56.52
C ASP A 650 -35.43 -58.68 57.68
N ALA A 651 -34.88 -57.47 57.78
CA ALA A 651 -35.14 -56.57 58.89
C ALA A 651 -36.62 -56.17 58.99
N ALA A 652 -37.29 -55.98 57.85
CA ALA A 652 -38.72 -55.68 57.81
C ALA A 652 -39.54 -56.87 58.32
N ALA A 653 -39.23 -58.10 57.90
CA ALA A 653 -39.91 -59.30 58.39
C ALA A 653 -39.73 -59.48 59.90
N ARG A 654 -38.51 -59.29 60.42
CA ARG A 654 -38.21 -59.34 61.87
C ARG A 654 -38.94 -58.28 62.66
N LEU A 655 -39.05 -57.07 62.11
CA LEU A 655 -39.79 -55.99 62.74
C LEU A 655 -41.27 -56.38 62.93
N PHE A 656 -41.89 -57.02 61.94
CA PHE A 656 -43.27 -57.49 62.06
C PHE A 656 -43.41 -58.68 62.99
N ILE A 657 -42.49 -59.65 62.95
CA ILE A 657 -42.46 -60.77 63.92
C ILE A 657 -42.37 -60.25 65.36
N ALA A 658 -41.62 -59.17 65.60
CA ALA A 658 -41.52 -58.56 66.92
C ALA A 658 -42.78 -57.76 67.33
N ARG A 659 -43.67 -57.44 66.37
CA ARG A 659 -44.92 -56.69 66.58
C ARG A 659 -46.16 -57.60 66.67
N THR A 660 -46.07 -58.84 66.20
CA THR A 660 -47.06 -59.91 66.38
C THR A 660 -46.88 -60.59 67.71
#